data_AF-A0AA48KFP8-F1
#
_entry.id   AF-A0AA48KFP8-F1
#
_cell.length_a   1.000
_cell.length_b   1.000
_cell.length_c   1.000
_cell.angle_alpha   90.00
_cell.angle_beta   90.00
_cell.angle_gamma   90.00
#
_symmetry.space_group_name_H-M   'P 1'
#
loop_
_entity.id
_entity.type
_entity.pdbx_description
1 polymer ?
#
loop_
_entity_poly.entity_id
_entity_poly.type
_entity_poly.pdbx_seq_one_letter_code
_entity_poly.pdbx_strand_id
1 'polypeptide(L)'
;MARLFALFGMALATLLLTGGASAHAQSMELTARYSTEFSREHQVKLAIRQASDRTGVDYHYLLAKAQIESGLNPQAKARNSSATGLFQFIERTWLANLESNGESLGISEHVRKSRQARLELREDPQIAALMAAAYALENGERLRRTLGREASHAELYLAHFLGTGGAVRFLSEWRRNPGRTAASLFPREARANRPIFYNANGSARSLDAIRNHIQAKLDSAIHIAEDKDGRTEIIDTGPSIGSITMPVEAGETDTAQACNHILMCYMHGMDTSIITRVRNLVESGEMTKAGLARAAGLHANTLRDASEPDWNPTAETLAKLEAFLDANDDRPVLVGIEEIIDEARNGRMYILVDDEDRENEGDLIIPAQMATPAAINFMATHGRGLICLALDRARVDALGLEPMSRNNKESMQTAFTISIEAKEGVTTGISAADRARTVSVAIDATKGPDDIVTPGHVFPLAARDGGTLVRAGHTEAAVDISRLAGLNPSGVICEIMNEDGTMARLDDLVAFARKHDLKIGTIRDLIAYRMRNDHLVERLGERSFESDYGGQWRLITYRDKISNNEAYVLQKGHISPESPTLARVHPISVFDDVLGAPGPRKRTLQRAMGAIGDHGSGVIVILTQRVGSSGEWSQDEEIRNIGIGSQILADLGVHDMVLLSNSRPDLVALDGYGISITDFKPIPE
;
A
#
# COMPACT_ATOMS: atom_id res chain seq x y z
N MET A 1 5.92 12.57 21.67
CA MET A 1 6.89 13.67 21.84
C MET A 1 8.36 13.23 22.01
N ALA A 2 8.69 12.19 22.79
CA ALA A 2 10.09 11.77 23.00
C ALA A 2 10.86 11.42 21.69
N ARG A 3 10.21 10.78 20.71
CA ARG A 3 10.77 10.56 19.37
C ARG A 3 10.95 11.85 18.57
N LEU A 4 10.04 12.81 18.73
CA LEU A 4 10.13 14.15 18.12
C LEU A 4 11.32 14.94 18.70
N PHE A 5 11.54 14.86 20.02
CA PHE A 5 12.69 15.47 20.70
C PHE A 5 14.02 14.83 20.30
N ALA A 6 14.07 13.51 20.12
CA ALA A 6 15.26 12.81 19.63
C ALA A 6 15.60 13.19 18.19
N LEU A 7 14.59 13.32 17.32
CA LEU A 7 14.73 13.82 15.95
C LEU A 7 15.16 15.29 15.91
N PHE A 8 14.64 16.13 16.81
CA PHE A 8 15.05 17.54 16.93
C PHE A 8 16.50 17.67 17.44
N GLY A 9 16.92 16.82 18.38
CA GLY A 9 18.29 16.78 18.89
C GLY A 9 19.30 16.34 17.82
N MET A 10 18.96 15.32 17.02
CA MET A 10 19.78 14.91 15.87
C MET A 10 19.81 15.98 14.77
N ALA A 11 18.69 16.65 14.52
CA ALA A 11 18.62 17.74 13.54
C ALA A 11 19.47 18.93 13.95
N LEU A 12 19.48 19.31 15.24
CA LEU A 12 20.29 20.42 15.76
C LEU A 12 21.79 20.10 15.71
N ALA A 13 22.18 18.86 16.04
CA ALA A 13 23.56 18.39 15.89
C ALA A 13 24.00 18.37 14.42
N THR A 14 23.11 18.01 13.50
CA THR A 14 23.36 18.00 12.04
C THR A 14 23.42 19.41 11.47
N LEU A 15 22.60 20.35 11.95
CA LEU A 15 22.60 21.75 11.54
C LEU A 15 23.90 22.47 11.93
N LEU A 16 24.41 22.18 13.14
CA LEU A 16 25.68 22.72 13.65
C LEU A 16 26.91 22.16 12.92
N LEU A 17 26.80 20.96 12.31
CA LEU A 17 27.89 20.29 11.61
C LEU A 17 27.89 20.50 10.09
N THR A 18 26.74 20.79 9.47
CA THR A 18 26.62 20.78 7.99
C THR A 18 26.14 22.09 7.36
N GLY A 19 25.66 23.06 8.16
CA GLY A 19 25.35 24.41 7.66
C GLY A 19 24.34 24.49 6.49
N GLY A 20 23.56 23.44 6.23
CA GLY A 20 22.74 23.29 5.02
C GLY A 20 21.24 23.41 5.26
N ALA A 21 20.56 24.26 4.49
CA ALA A 21 19.12 24.49 4.53
C ALA A 21 18.24 23.27 4.12
N SER A 22 18.82 22.23 3.49
CA SER A 22 18.07 21.08 2.96
C SER A 22 17.61 20.08 4.04
N ALA A 23 18.35 19.96 5.15
CA ALA A 23 17.98 19.09 6.27
C ALA A 23 16.74 19.60 7.03
N HIS A 24 16.48 20.91 6.97
CA HIS A 24 15.31 21.53 7.59
C HIS A 24 14.01 21.20 6.82
N ALA A 25 14.06 21.24 5.48
CA ALA A 25 12.92 20.94 4.60
C ALA A 25 12.49 19.46 4.66
N GLN A 26 13.45 18.51 4.65
CA GLN A 26 13.16 17.08 4.78
C GLN A 26 12.52 16.72 6.12
N SER A 27 12.88 17.42 7.22
CA SER A 27 12.25 17.18 8.52
C SER A 27 10.82 17.72 8.59
N MET A 28 10.52 18.84 7.92
CA MET A 28 9.17 19.39 7.84
C MET A 28 8.23 18.51 6.99
N GLU A 29 8.75 17.93 5.91
CA GLU A 29 7.99 17.06 5.01
C GLU A 29 7.66 15.69 5.64
N LEU A 30 8.59 15.11 6.42
CA LEU A 30 8.33 13.92 7.23
C LEU A 30 7.24 14.18 8.28
N THR A 31 7.25 15.38 8.87
CA THR A 31 6.26 15.80 9.87
C THR A 31 4.86 15.99 9.24
N ALA A 32 4.79 16.42 7.97
CA ALA A 32 3.54 16.62 7.23
C ALA A 32 2.93 15.31 6.68
N ARG A 33 3.74 14.36 6.17
CA ARG A 33 3.23 13.04 5.73
C ARG A 33 2.73 12.20 6.90
N TYR A 34 3.45 12.23 8.03
CA TYR A 34 2.95 11.64 9.28
C TYR A 34 1.67 12.33 9.77
N SER A 35 1.35 13.57 9.35
CA SER A 35 0.13 14.25 9.79
C SER A 35 -1.11 13.90 8.96
N THR A 36 -0.99 13.51 7.68
CA THR A 36 -2.15 13.24 6.79
C THR A 36 -2.71 11.83 6.93
N GLU A 37 -1.86 10.81 6.98
CA GLU A 37 -2.27 9.43 7.27
C GLU A 37 -2.76 9.30 8.72
N PHE A 38 -2.06 9.96 9.65
CA PHE A 38 -2.57 10.21 10.99
C PHE A 38 -3.91 10.94 10.94
N SER A 39 -4.11 11.94 10.08
CA SER A 39 -5.38 12.68 9.98
C SER A 39 -6.56 11.81 9.53
N ARG A 40 -6.41 10.88 8.57
CA ARG A 40 -7.53 10.04 8.11
C ARG A 40 -7.90 8.95 9.12
N GLU A 41 -6.89 8.23 9.65
CA GLU A 41 -7.11 7.27 10.73
C GLU A 41 -7.65 7.99 11.98
N HIS A 42 -7.17 9.20 12.27
CA HIS A 42 -7.66 10.04 13.37
C HIS A 42 -9.09 10.51 13.14
N GLN A 43 -9.50 10.89 11.93
CA GLN A 43 -10.89 11.23 11.62
C GLN A 43 -11.84 10.04 11.81
N VAL A 44 -11.44 8.85 11.38
CA VAL A 44 -12.22 7.61 11.59
C VAL A 44 -12.29 7.29 13.08
N LYS A 45 -11.17 7.33 13.80
CA LYS A 45 -11.14 7.13 15.26
C LYS A 45 -11.96 8.17 16.00
N LEU A 46 -11.93 9.43 15.59
CA LEU A 46 -12.73 10.51 16.17
C LEU A 46 -14.21 10.30 15.91
N ALA A 47 -14.62 9.88 14.71
CA ALA A 47 -16.00 9.52 14.40
C ALA A 47 -16.49 8.35 15.27
N ILE A 48 -15.66 7.33 15.47
CA ILE A 48 -15.94 6.20 16.35
C ILE A 48 -16.02 6.63 17.83
N ARG A 49 -15.12 7.51 18.27
CA ARG A 49 -15.10 8.09 19.63
C ARG A 49 -16.37 8.90 19.89
N GLN A 50 -16.75 9.78 18.96
CA GLN A 50 -17.98 10.56 19.03
C GLN A 50 -19.23 9.67 19.05
N ALA A 51 -19.26 8.61 18.25
CA ALA A 51 -20.37 7.66 18.28
C ALA A 51 -20.44 6.90 19.61
N SER A 52 -19.28 6.46 20.15
CA SER A 52 -19.16 5.84 21.47
C SER A 52 -19.68 6.77 22.56
N ASP A 53 -19.18 8.00 22.63
CA ASP A 53 -19.55 8.98 23.65
C ASP A 53 -21.04 9.34 23.59
N ARG A 54 -21.61 9.40 22.38
CA ARG A 54 -23.01 9.74 22.16
C ARG A 54 -23.99 8.62 22.48
N THR A 55 -23.58 7.37 22.31
CA THR A 55 -24.47 6.20 22.43
C THR A 55 -24.20 5.34 23.67
N GLY A 56 -23.04 5.52 24.30
CA GLY A 56 -22.58 4.70 25.42
C GLY A 56 -22.03 3.32 25.03
N VAL A 57 -21.90 3.03 23.74
CA VAL A 57 -21.27 1.78 23.27
C VAL A 57 -19.76 1.89 23.43
N ASP A 58 -19.12 0.80 23.87
CA ASP A 58 -17.67 0.76 24.08
C ASP A 58 -16.87 1.17 22.82
N TYR A 59 -15.92 2.07 23.02
CA TYR A 59 -15.08 2.62 21.96
C TYR A 59 -14.20 1.55 21.33
N HIS A 60 -13.54 0.74 22.16
CA HIS A 60 -12.60 -0.28 21.68
C HIS A 60 -13.35 -1.38 20.91
N TYR A 61 -14.57 -1.73 21.31
CA TYR A 61 -15.45 -2.61 20.55
C TYR A 61 -15.78 -2.06 19.16
N LEU A 62 -16.21 -0.80 19.05
CA LEU A 62 -16.53 -0.20 17.75
C LEU A 62 -15.29 -0.08 16.86
N LEU A 63 -14.15 0.28 17.45
CA LEU A 63 -12.88 0.39 16.72
C LEU A 63 -12.39 -0.98 16.24
N ALA A 64 -12.39 -1.99 17.12
CA ALA A 64 -12.05 -3.37 16.77
C ALA A 64 -12.96 -3.92 15.67
N LYS A 65 -14.27 -3.63 15.74
CA LYS A 65 -15.21 -4.02 14.71
C LYS A 65 -14.91 -3.35 13.37
N ALA A 66 -14.66 -2.04 13.34
CA ALA A 66 -14.30 -1.32 12.12
C ALA A 66 -12.99 -1.86 11.50
N GLN A 67 -11.99 -2.15 12.35
CA GLN A 67 -10.73 -2.75 11.93
C GLN A 67 -10.94 -4.14 11.31
N ILE A 68 -11.75 -4.99 11.94
CA ILE A 68 -12.03 -6.35 11.47
C ILE A 68 -12.81 -6.37 10.15
N GLU A 69 -13.78 -5.46 9.99
CA GLU A 69 -14.69 -5.45 8.84
C GLU A 69 -14.10 -4.76 7.60
N SER A 70 -13.29 -3.72 7.79
CA SER A 70 -12.83 -2.87 6.68
C SER A 70 -11.37 -2.42 6.77
N GLY A 71 -10.64 -2.79 7.82
CA GLY A 71 -9.31 -2.23 8.06
C GLY A 71 -9.33 -0.72 8.29
N LEU A 72 -10.42 -0.19 8.88
CA LEU A 72 -10.70 1.25 9.04
C LEU A 72 -10.92 2.01 7.73
N ASN A 73 -11.17 1.34 6.61
CA ASN A 73 -11.47 1.97 5.33
C ASN A 73 -12.98 2.25 5.18
N PRO A 74 -13.42 3.53 5.19
CA PRO A 74 -14.82 3.88 5.01
C PRO A 74 -15.39 3.51 3.65
N GLN A 75 -14.54 3.27 2.64
CA GLN A 75 -14.94 2.97 1.27
C GLN A 75 -14.94 1.47 0.93
N ALA A 76 -14.67 0.60 1.91
CA ALA A 76 -14.58 -0.84 1.68
C ALA A 76 -15.88 -1.45 1.11
N LYS A 77 -15.78 -2.33 0.11
CA LYS A 77 -16.91 -3.02 -0.53
C LYS A 77 -16.67 -4.53 -0.60
N ALA A 78 -17.63 -5.31 -0.12
CA ALA A 78 -17.52 -6.78 -0.17
C ALA A 78 -17.82 -7.32 -1.57
N ARG A 79 -16.97 -8.23 -2.07
CA ARG A 79 -17.09 -8.82 -3.42
C ARG A 79 -18.36 -9.67 -3.63
N ASN A 80 -18.84 -10.34 -2.57
CA ASN A 80 -19.92 -11.34 -2.66
C ASN A 80 -21.23 -10.91 -1.97
N SER A 81 -21.36 -9.64 -1.58
CA SER A 81 -22.56 -9.13 -0.94
C SER A 81 -22.72 -7.65 -1.19
N SER A 82 -23.87 -7.08 -0.82
CA SER A 82 -24.07 -5.63 -0.88
C SER A 82 -23.45 -4.89 0.32
N ALA A 83 -22.57 -5.53 1.09
CA ALA A 83 -21.91 -4.91 2.23
C ALA A 83 -20.92 -3.82 1.77
N THR A 84 -21.01 -2.68 2.42
CA THR A 84 -20.19 -1.49 2.10
C THR A 84 -19.94 -0.72 3.38
N GLY A 85 -18.84 0.02 3.42
CA GLY A 85 -18.56 0.97 4.47
C GLY A 85 -17.66 0.44 5.58
N LEU A 86 -17.34 1.33 6.52
CA LEU A 86 -16.48 1.08 7.68
C LEU A 86 -16.88 -0.17 8.49
N PHE A 87 -18.18 -0.51 8.52
CA PHE A 87 -18.76 -1.63 9.27
C PHE A 87 -19.43 -2.70 8.41
N GLN A 88 -19.21 -2.67 7.08
CA GLN A 88 -19.71 -3.66 6.12
C GLN A 88 -21.21 -3.97 6.24
N PHE A 89 -22.06 -2.93 6.25
CA PHE A 89 -23.51 -3.11 6.29
C PHE A 89 -24.07 -3.50 4.92
N ILE A 90 -24.80 -4.61 4.85
CA ILE A 90 -25.62 -4.96 3.67
C ILE A 90 -26.82 -4.00 3.55
N GLU A 91 -27.27 -3.75 2.31
CA GLU A 91 -28.30 -2.74 2.02
C GLU A 91 -29.56 -2.87 2.88
N ARG A 92 -30.09 -4.08 3.03
CA ARG A 92 -31.35 -4.31 3.77
C ARG A 92 -31.19 -3.96 5.24
N THR A 93 -30.10 -4.37 5.87
CA THR A 93 -29.82 -4.11 7.28
C THR A 93 -29.56 -2.62 7.49
N TRP A 94 -28.80 -1.99 6.59
CA TRP A 94 -28.52 -0.55 6.66
C TRP A 94 -29.79 0.29 6.66
N LEU A 95 -30.67 0.04 5.69
CA LEU A 95 -31.88 0.86 5.53
C LEU A 95 -32.87 0.64 6.68
N ALA A 96 -33.04 -0.60 7.13
CA ALA A 96 -33.89 -0.87 8.30
C ALA A 96 -33.35 -0.20 9.57
N ASN A 97 -32.02 -0.23 9.76
CA ASN A 97 -31.36 0.42 10.88
C ASN A 97 -31.51 1.95 10.79
N LEU A 98 -31.28 2.54 9.62
CA LEU A 98 -31.42 3.98 9.37
C LEU A 98 -32.86 4.46 9.56
N GLU A 99 -33.85 3.67 9.13
CA GLU A 99 -35.28 3.98 9.34
C GLU A 99 -35.67 3.87 10.82
N SER A 100 -35.12 2.92 11.57
CA SER A 100 -35.48 2.68 12.97
C SER A 100 -34.78 3.61 13.94
N ASN A 101 -33.54 4.01 13.65
CA ASN A 101 -32.66 4.73 14.57
C ASN A 101 -32.23 6.12 14.08
N GLY A 102 -32.48 6.48 12.82
CA GLY A 102 -32.02 7.76 12.26
C GLY A 102 -32.62 8.99 12.97
N GLU A 103 -33.85 8.89 13.46
CA GLU A 103 -34.50 9.99 14.19
C GLU A 103 -33.94 10.20 15.60
N SER A 104 -33.76 9.12 16.36
CA SER A 104 -33.19 9.18 17.71
C SER A 104 -31.71 9.61 17.70
N LEU A 105 -31.00 9.36 16.59
CA LEU A 105 -29.63 9.81 16.35
C LEU A 105 -29.54 11.21 15.71
N GLY A 106 -30.65 11.94 15.57
CA GLY A 106 -30.63 13.32 15.05
C GLY A 106 -30.18 13.45 13.60
N ILE A 107 -30.33 12.38 12.80
CA ILE A 107 -29.99 12.33 11.37
C ILE A 107 -31.25 12.13 10.51
N SER A 108 -32.42 12.59 11.00
CA SER A 108 -33.73 12.44 10.35
C SER A 108 -33.78 13.00 8.93
N GLU A 109 -32.98 14.03 8.64
CA GLU A 109 -32.82 14.60 7.30
C GLU A 109 -32.25 13.60 6.29
N HIS A 110 -31.41 12.67 6.74
CA HIS A 110 -30.82 11.62 5.91
C HIS A 110 -31.82 10.49 5.63
N VAL A 111 -32.78 10.24 6.53
CA VAL A 111 -33.85 9.25 6.34
C VAL A 111 -34.78 9.62 5.18
N ARG A 112 -34.94 10.92 4.91
CA ARG A 112 -35.81 11.45 3.83
C ARG A 112 -35.14 11.46 2.45
N LYS A 113 -33.85 11.11 2.36
CA LYS A 113 -33.09 11.08 1.10
C LYS A 113 -33.56 9.94 0.18
N SER A 114 -33.21 10.05 -1.10
CA SER A 114 -33.43 8.97 -2.08
C SER A 114 -32.79 7.66 -1.61
N ARG A 115 -33.31 6.53 -2.07
CA ARG A 115 -32.77 5.20 -1.70
C ARG A 115 -31.26 5.10 -1.95
N GLN A 116 -30.79 5.61 -3.09
CA GLN A 116 -29.37 5.60 -3.45
C GLN A 116 -28.53 6.45 -2.51
N ALA A 117 -28.94 7.70 -2.25
CA ALA A 117 -28.24 8.58 -1.33
C ALA A 117 -28.23 8.06 0.11
N ARG A 118 -29.26 7.29 0.53
CA ARG A 118 -29.23 6.60 1.82
C ARG A 118 -28.18 5.49 1.87
N LEU A 119 -27.94 4.79 0.77
CA LEU A 119 -26.93 3.70 0.71
C LEU A 119 -25.50 4.22 0.69
N GLU A 120 -25.26 5.39 0.09
CA GLU A 120 -23.95 6.07 0.05
C GLU A 120 -23.49 6.53 1.43
N LEU A 121 -24.41 6.81 2.36
CA LEU A 121 -24.08 7.17 3.75
C LEU A 121 -23.33 6.07 4.53
N ARG A 122 -23.24 4.84 4.00
CA ARG A 122 -22.39 3.79 4.57
C ARG A 122 -20.91 4.13 4.48
N GLU A 123 -20.55 4.99 3.54
CA GLU A 123 -19.17 5.41 3.28
C GLU A 123 -18.78 6.65 4.12
N ASP A 124 -19.74 7.29 4.79
CA ASP A 124 -19.50 8.39 5.73
C ASP A 124 -19.09 7.84 7.11
N PRO A 125 -17.88 8.15 7.62
CA PRO A 125 -17.39 7.60 8.89
C PRO A 125 -18.26 7.97 10.11
N GLN A 126 -18.80 9.18 10.16
CA GLN A 126 -19.60 9.66 11.29
C GLN A 126 -20.96 8.96 11.32
N ILE A 127 -21.64 8.92 10.18
CA ILE A 127 -22.94 8.26 10.07
C ILE A 127 -22.79 6.75 10.24
N ALA A 128 -21.78 6.13 9.60
CA ALA A 128 -21.54 4.70 9.73
C ALA A 128 -21.23 4.29 11.18
N ALA A 129 -20.44 5.08 11.93
CA ALA A 129 -20.13 4.81 13.34
C ALA A 129 -21.36 4.94 14.24
N LEU A 130 -22.18 5.97 14.06
CA LEU A 130 -23.43 6.14 14.81
C LEU A 130 -24.42 5.00 14.53
N MET A 131 -24.56 4.62 13.26
CA MET A 131 -25.42 3.50 12.88
C MET A 131 -24.91 2.16 13.41
N ALA A 132 -23.59 1.95 13.44
CA ALA A 132 -22.97 0.76 14.02
C ALA A 132 -23.22 0.65 15.53
N ALA A 133 -23.12 1.77 16.24
CA ALA A 133 -23.38 1.84 17.67
C ALA A 133 -24.87 1.60 18.00
N ALA A 134 -25.80 2.25 17.29
CA ALA A 134 -27.23 1.99 17.48
C ALA A 134 -27.61 0.53 17.17
N TYR A 135 -27.01 -0.06 16.13
CA TYR A 135 -27.22 -1.47 15.83
C TYR A 135 -26.68 -2.40 16.92
N ALA A 136 -25.53 -2.06 17.52
CA ALA A 136 -24.96 -2.81 18.63
C ALA A 136 -25.87 -2.76 19.87
N LEU A 137 -26.43 -1.60 20.20
CA LEU A 137 -27.40 -1.45 21.30
C LEU A 137 -28.66 -2.30 21.06
N GLU A 138 -29.25 -2.22 19.86
CA GLU A 138 -30.45 -2.98 19.53
C GLU A 138 -30.20 -4.50 19.61
N ASN A 139 -29.05 -4.94 19.07
CA ASN A 139 -28.65 -6.35 19.14
C ASN A 139 -28.37 -6.79 20.57
N GLY A 140 -27.70 -5.94 21.36
CA GLY A 140 -27.42 -6.17 22.78
C GLY A 140 -28.69 -6.38 23.59
N GLU A 141 -29.71 -5.52 23.40
CA GLU A 141 -30.96 -5.67 24.13
C GLU A 141 -31.75 -6.93 23.75
N ARG A 142 -31.74 -7.29 22.47
CA ARG A 142 -32.35 -8.54 22.00
C ARG A 142 -31.64 -9.76 22.57
N LEU A 143 -30.30 -9.74 22.62
CA LEU A 143 -29.50 -10.81 23.23
C LEU A 143 -29.72 -10.86 24.74
N ARG A 144 -29.72 -9.73 25.45
CA ARG A 144 -29.92 -9.66 26.90
C ARG A 144 -31.23 -10.29 27.35
N ARG A 145 -32.34 -10.00 26.65
CA ARG A 145 -33.65 -10.63 26.89
C ARG A 145 -33.61 -12.15 26.78
N THR A 146 -32.71 -12.69 25.96
CA THR A 146 -32.59 -14.14 25.73
C THR A 146 -31.55 -14.79 26.63
N LEU A 147 -30.43 -14.11 26.90
CA LEU A 147 -29.30 -14.62 27.66
C LEU A 147 -29.46 -14.41 29.17
N GLY A 148 -30.31 -13.47 29.60
CA GLY A 148 -30.50 -13.08 31.00
C GLY A 148 -29.34 -12.26 31.60
N ARG A 149 -28.37 -11.87 30.76
CA ARG A 149 -27.20 -11.05 31.10
C ARG A 149 -26.80 -10.19 29.91
N GLU A 150 -25.97 -9.18 30.14
CA GLU A 150 -25.34 -8.42 29.06
C GLU A 150 -24.54 -9.34 28.13
N ALA A 151 -24.60 -9.03 26.84
CA ALA A 151 -23.86 -9.75 25.81
C ALA A 151 -22.39 -9.32 25.82
N SER A 152 -21.46 -10.26 25.64
CA SER A 152 -20.05 -9.90 25.45
C SER A 152 -19.81 -9.28 24.06
N HIS A 153 -18.67 -8.63 23.87
CA HIS A 153 -18.27 -8.07 22.56
C HIS A 153 -18.29 -9.13 21.44
N ALA A 154 -17.83 -10.34 21.70
CA ALA A 154 -17.91 -11.45 20.75
C ALA A 154 -19.35 -11.89 20.43
N GLU A 155 -20.26 -11.84 21.41
CA GLU A 155 -21.68 -12.17 21.21
C GLU A 155 -22.41 -11.08 20.43
N LEU A 156 -22.09 -9.80 20.68
CA LEU A 156 -22.58 -8.66 19.89
C LEU A 156 -22.08 -8.73 18.44
N TYR A 157 -20.81 -9.07 18.24
CA TYR A 157 -20.24 -9.26 16.91
C TYR A 157 -20.85 -10.47 16.19
N LEU A 158 -21.11 -11.57 16.90
CA LEU A 158 -21.82 -12.72 16.35
C LEU A 158 -23.25 -12.33 15.87
N ALA A 159 -23.94 -11.45 16.61
CA ALA A 159 -25.24 -10.93 16.19
C ALA A 159 -25.17 -9.97 15.01
N HIS A 160 -24.07 -9.24 14.84
CA HIS A 160 -23.80 -8.47 13.62
C HIS A 160 -23.62 -9.39 12.41
N PHE A 161 -22.84 -10.46 12.59
CA PHE A 161 -22.45 -11.37 11.51
C PHE A 161 -23.59 -12.34 11.09
N LEU A 162 -24.28 -12.98 12.06
CA LEU A 162 -25.35 -13.96 11.79
C LEU A 162 -26.76 -13.34 11.83
N GLY A 163 -26.86 -12.06 12.16
CA GLY A 163 -28.11 -11.46 12.62
C GLY A 163 -28.49 -11.92 14.03
N THR A 164 -29.34 -11.15 14.70
CA THR A 164 -29.78 -11.44 16.09
C THR A 164 -30.43 -12.80 16.26
N GLY A 165 -31.32 -13.21 15.33
CA GLY A 165 -31.95 -14.53 15.36
C GLY A 165 -30.93 -15.66 15.16
N GLY A 166 -29.94 -15.46 14.28
CA GLY A 166 -28.86 -16.41 14.06
C GLY A 166 -27.95 -16.55 15.29
N ALA A 167 -27.59 -15.44 15.92
CA ALA A 167 -26.79 -15.43 17.15
C ALA A 167 -27.50 -16.07 18.34
N VAL A 168 -28.81 -15.81 18.54
CA VAL A 168 -29.59 -16.50 19.58
C VAL A 168 -29.60 -18.01 19.35
N ARG A 169 -29.84 -18.45 18.11
CA ARG A 169 -29.82 -19.88 17.76
C ARG A 169 -28.43 -20.48 17.99
N PHE A 170 -27.37 -19.76 17.61
CA PHE A 170 -25.99 -20.19 17.80
C PHE A 170 -25.67 -20.36 19.28
N LEU A 171 -25.94 -19.35 20.11
CA LEU A 171 -25.61 -19.36 21.54
C LEU A 171 -26.44 -20.40 22.30
N SER A 172 -27.70 -20.60 21.92
CA SER A 172 -28.57 -21.63 22.52
C SER A 172 -28.05 -23.04 22.22
N GLU A 173 -27.63 -23.30 20.98
CA GLU A 173 -27.08 -24.60 20.58
C GLU A 173 -25.67 -24.81 21.12
N TRP A 174 -24.85 -23.76 21.19
CA TRP A 174 -23.51 -23.84 21.80
C TRP A 174 -23.60 -24.23 23.28
N ARG A 175 -24.54 -23.66 24.05
CA ARG A 175 -24.75 -24.05 25.45
C ARG A 175 -25.17 -25.52 25.61
N ARG A 176 -25.86 -26.10 24.63
CA ARG A 176 -26.34 -27.49 24.67
C ARG A 176 -25.29 -28.47 24.17
N ASN A 177 -24.60 -28.13 23.08
CA ASN A 177 -23.62 -28.97 22.42
C ASN A 177 -22.54 -28.12 21.74
N PRO A 178 -21.50 -27.68 22.49
CA PRO A 178 -20.41 -26.86 21.96
C PRO A 178 -19.65 -27.52 20.80
N GLY A 179 -19.57 -28.87 20.81
CA GLY A 179 -18.89 -29.67 19.79
C GLY A 179 -19.67 -29.81 18.48
N ARG A 180 -20.93 -29.38 18.41
CA ARG A 180 -21.76 -29.49 17.19
C ARG A 180 -21.13 -28.71 16.04
N THR A 181 -21.10 -29.31 14.86
CA THR A 181 -20.61 -28.67 13.64
C THR A 181 -21.48 -27.47 13.25
N ALA A 182 -20.91 -26.26 13.24
CA ALA A 182 -21.64 -25.03 12.98
C ALA A 182 -22.16 -24.93 11.54
N ALA A 183 -21.42 -25.47 10.57
CA ALA A 183 -21.83 -25.49 9.16
C ALA A 183 -23.13 -26.29 8.92
N SER A 184 -23.45 -27.25 9.78
CA SER A 184 -24.71 -28.00 9.73
C SER A 184 -25.90 -27.16 10.20
N LEU A 185 -25.66 -26.21 11.12
CA LEU A 185 -26.68 -25.35 11.73
C LEU A 185 -26.88 -24.05 10.94
N PHE A 186 -25.88 -23.63 10.17
CA PHE A 186 -25.85 -22.38 9.38
C PHE A 186 -25.32 -22.63 7.95
N PRO A 187 -26.01 -23.45 7.13
CA PRO A 187 -25.48 -23.91 5.83
C PRO A 187 -25.43 -22.82 4.75
N ARG A 188 -26.16 -21.70 4.91
CA ARG A 188 -26.05 -20.55 4.00
C ARG A 188 -24.84 -19.70 4.36
N GLU A 189 -24.71 -19.37 5.64
CA GLU A 189 -23.64 -18.54 6.18
C GLU A 189 -22.29 -19.24 6.05
N ALA A 190 -22.24 -20.57 6.23
CA ALA A 190 -21.05 -21.39 6.02
C ALA A 190 -20.58 -21.43 4.56
N ARG A 191 -21.51 -21.33 3.59
CA ARG A 191 -21.15 -21.21 2.17
C ARG A 191 -20.61 -19.83 1.83
N ALA A 192 -21.22 -18.79 2.39
CA ALA A 192 -20.81 -17.40 2.15
C ALA A 192 -19.50 -17.04 2.86
N ASN A 193 -19.22 -17.65 4.02
CA ASN A 193 -18.10 -17.28 4.90
C ASN A 193 -17.28 -18.51 5.30
N ARG A 194 -16.73 -19.20 4.30
CA ARG A 194 -15.96 -20.43 4.49
C ARG A 194 -14.82 -20.31 5.52
N PRO A 195 -14.02 -19.21 5.56
CA PRO A 195 -12.93 -19.07 6.52
C PRO A 195 -13.36 -19.05 7.99
N ILE A 196 -14.62 -18.71 8.27
CA ILE A 196 -15.17 -18.70 9.63
C ILE A 196 -15.69 -20.10 10.01
N PHE A 197 -16.32 -20.81 9.07
CA PHE A 197 -17.02 -22.07 9.34
C PHE A 197 -16.18 -23.34 9.11
N TYR A 198 -15.04 -23.22 8.42
CA TYR A 198 -14.16 -24.34 8.09
C TYR A 198 -12.70 -24.01 8.43
N ASN A 199 -11.94 -25.03 8.80
CA ASN A 199 -10.49 -24.96 8.95
C ASN A 199 -9.82 -24.94 7.56
N ALA A 200 -8.54 -24.55 7.50
CA ALA A 200 -7.76 -24.53 6.25
C ALA A 200 -7.76 -25.89 5.52
N ASN A 201 -7.78 -26.99 6.27
CA ASN A 201 -7.89 -28.35 5.73
C ASN A 201 -9.31 -28.76 5.28
N GLY A 202 -10.27 -27.83 5.24
CA GLY A 202 -11.64 -28.06 4.81
C GLY A 202 -12.56 -28.72 5.84
N SER A 203 -12.06 -29.10 7.02
CA SER A 203 -12.89 -29.65 8.10
C SER A 203 -13.80 -28.58 8.71
N ALA A 204 -15.05 -28.92 9.01
CA ALA A 204 -16.02 -27.96 9.55
C ALA A 204 -15.77 -27.69 11.04
N ARG A 205 -15.76 -26.42 11.43
CA ARG A 205 -15.55 -25.99 12.82
C ARG A 205 -16.77 -26.29 13.70
N SER A 206 -16.51 -26.60 14.97
CA SER A 206 -17.54 -26.67 16.00
C SER A 206 -18.05 -25.28 16.38
N LEU A 207 -19.22 -25.19 17.02
CA LEU A 207 -19.72 -23.94 17.57
C LEU A 207 -18.72 -23.32 18.56
N ASP A 208 -18.04 -24.14 19.36
CA ASP A 208 -17.01 -23.69 20.29
C ASP A 208 -15.79 -23.09 19.59
N ALA A 209 -15.30 -23.76 18.55
CA ALA A 209 -14.17 -23.29 17.76
C ALA A 209 -14.46 -21.95 17.07
N ILE A 210 -15.68 -21.75 16.55
CA ILE A 210 -16.08 -20.47 15.95
C ILE A 210 -16.16 -19.37 17.00
N ARG A 211 -16.76 -19.66 18.17
CA ARG A 211 -16.87 -18.68 19.26
C ARG A 211 -15.49 -18.24 19.74
N ASN A 212 -14.57 -19.18 19.96
CA ASN A 212 -13.21 -18.89 20.40
C ASN A 212 -12.42 -18.13 19.34
N HIS A 213 -12.60 -18.47 18.05
CA HIS A 213 -11.98 -17.76 16.94
C HIS A 213 -12.45 -16.29 16.85
N ILE A 214 -13.76 -16.05 16.97
CA ILE A 214 -14.32 -14.68 16.97
C ILE A 214 -13.84 -13.91 18.20
N GLN A 215 -13.86 -14.54 19.38
CA GLN A 215 -13.39 -13.93 20.62
C GLN A 215 -11.91 -13.53 20.50
N ALA A 216 -11.03 -14.43 20.07
CA ALA A 216 -9.61 -14.14 19.87
C ALA A 216 -9.36 -13.01 18.85
N LYS A 217 -10.14 -12.98 17.75
CA LYS A 217 -10.04 -11.93 16.74
C LYS A 217 -10.42 -10.55 17.30
N LEU A 218 -11.46 -10.48 18.12
CA LEU A 218 -11.87 -9.25 18.79
C LEU A 218 -10.92 -8.83 19.89
N ASP A 219 -10.47 -9.75 20.75
CA ASP A 219 -9.56 -9.43 21.84
C ASP A 219 -8.22 -8.91 21.31
N SER A 220 -7.70 -9.49 20.23
CA SER A 220 -6.52 -8.99 19.53
C SER A 220 -6.73 -7.58 18.98
N ALA A 221 -7.86 -7.33 18.31
CA ALA A 221 -8.16 -6.02 17.75
C ALA A 221 -8.42 -4.94 18.84
N ILE A 222 -9.02 -5.32 19.97
CA ILE A 222 -9.23 -4.45 21.14
C ILE A 222 -7.89 -4.12 21.80
N HIS A 223 -7.03 -5.12 22.00
CA HIS A 223 -5.71 -4.92 22.61
C HIS A 223 -4.85 -3.97 21.77
N ILE A 224 -4.85 -4.14 20.44
CA ILE A 224 -4.18 -3.21 19.51
C ILE A 224 -4.75 -1.79 19.62
N ALA A 225 -6.05 -1.64 19.85
CA ALA A 225 -6.69 -0.36 20.05
C ALA A 225 -6.30 0.30 21.39
N GLU A 226 -6.25 -0.47 22.48
CA GLU A 226 -5.88 0.01 23.83
C GLU A 226 -4.39 0.44 23.90
N ASP A 227 -3.48 -0.34 23.31
CA ASP A 227 -2.04 -0.03 23.28
C ASP A 227 -1.71 1.25 22.49
N LYS A 228 -2.54 1.57 21.49
CA LYS A 228 -2.42 2.80 20.70
C LYS A 228 -3.01 4.03 21.44
N ASP A 229 -4.06 3.86 22.24
CA ASP A 229 -4.69 4.96 23.00
C ASP A 229 -3.89 5.33 24.26
N GLY A 230 -3.26 4.37 24.96
CA GLY A 230 -2.45 4.60 26.15
C GLY A 230 -1.20 5.48 25.94
N ARG A 231 -0.83 5.76 24.68
CA ARG A 231 0.26 6.69 24.32
C ARG A 231 -0.21 8.15 24.14
N THR A 232 -1.49 8.45 24.31
CA THR A 232 -2.12 9.71 23.90
C THR A 232 -2.64 10.57 25.06
N GLU A 233 -2.51 10.16 26.32
CA GLU A 233 -2.98 10.98 27.45
C GLU A 233 -1.92 12.00 27.98
N ILE A 234 -2.31 13.29 27.87
CA ILE A 234 -1.92 14.50 28.60
C ILE A 234 -0.49 15.05 28.39
N ILE A 235 -0.37 16.08 27.53
CA ILE A 235 0.56 17.21 27.77
C ILE A 235 -0.20 18.52 27.54
N ASP A 236 -0.58 19.14 28.65
CA ASP A 236 -1.07 20.49 28.76
C ASP A 236 0.08 21.51 28.55
N THR A 237 -0.33 22.70 28.16
CA THR A 237 0.39 23.85 27.57
C THR A 237 1.48 24.53 28.43
N GLY A 238 2.58 24.96 27.79
CA GLY A 238 3.35 26.17 28.14
C GLY A 238 4.73 26.02 28.85
N PRO A 239 5.72 26.92 28.61
CA PRO A 239 7.15 26.61 28.72
C PRO A 239 7.86 27.18 29.97
N SER A 240 8.99 26.58 30.36
CA SER A 240 10.07 27.31 31.05
C SER A 240 11.45 26.76 30.66
N ILE A 241 12.31 27.67 30.23
CA ILE A 241 13.69 27.46 29.80
C ILE A 241 14.56 27.36 31.06
N GLY A 242 15.33 26.27 31.19
CA GLY A 242 16.33 26.09 32.23
C GLY A 242 17.58 25.42 31.67
N SER A 243 18.67 26.19 31.61
CA SER A 243 20.01 25.85 31.11
C SER A 243 20.67 24.68 31.84
N ILE A 244 21.30 23.76 31.10
CA ILE A 244 22.31 22.84 31.65
C ILE A 244 23.54 22.81 30.72
N THR A 245 24.66 23.27 31.27
CA THR A 245 26.04 23.19 30.74
C THR A 245 26.63 21.78 30.90
N MET A 246 27.33 21.28 29.89
CA MET A 246 28.19 20.09 29.99
C MET A 246 29.65 20.48 30.26
N PRO A 247 30.42 19.71 31.07
CA PRO A 247 31.86 19.70 31.03
C PRO A 247 32.38 18.59 30.10
N VAL A 248 33.39 18.95 29.31
CA VAL A 248 34.21 18.08 28.46
C VAL A 248 35.37 17.56 29.31
N GLU A 249 35.65 16.27 29.27
CA GLU A 249 37.01 15.77 29.52
C GLU A 249 37.28 14.51 28.68
N ALA A 250 38.42 14.55 28.00
CA ALA A 250 38.91 13.57 27.06
C ALA A 250 39.80 12.53 27.74
N GLY A 251 39.75 11.29 27.24
CA GLY A 251 40.72 10.24 27.55
C GLY A 251 40.78 9.25 26.39
N GLU A 252 41.81 9.39 25.57
CA GLU A 252 42.16 8.48 24.47
C GLU A 252 42.66 7.14 25.03
N THR A 253 42.02 6.02 24.63
CA THR A 253 42.71 4.76 24.31
C THR A 253 41.80 3.84 23.49
N ASP A 254 42.35 3.35 22.39
CA ASP A 254 42.02 2.12 21.65
C ASP A 254 40.83 2.06 20.66
N THR A 255 40.85 2.93 19.65
CA THR A 255 39.95 2.87 18.48
C THR A 255 40.28 1.73 17.50
N ALA A 256 41.49 1.15 17.54
CA ALA A 256 41.88 0.07 16.64
C ALA A 256 41.33 -1.30 17.08
N GLN A 257 41.21 -1.55 18.38
CA GLN A 257 40.62 -2.79 18.90
C GLN A 257 39.08 -2.76 18.85
N ALA A 258 38.48 -1.58 19.03
CA ALA A 258 37.04 -1.38 18.81
C ALA A 258 36.65 -1.54 17.33
N CYS A 259 37.45 -1.05 16.38
CA CYS A 259 37.18 -1.24 14.95
C CYS A 259 37.26 -2.72 14.53
N ASN A 260 38.16 -3.53 15.09
CA ASN A 260 38.24 -4.95 14.72
C ASN A 260 37.13 -5.79 15.36
N HIS A 261 36.61 -5.41 16.53
CA HIS A 261 35.43 -6.04 17.12
C HIS A 261 34.15 -5.67 16.36
N ILE A 262 34.03 -4.40 15.93
CA ILE A 262 32.90 -3.93 15.13
C ILE A 262 32.94 -4.52 13.70
N LEU A 263 34.12 -4.70 13.09
CA LEU A 263 34.23 -5.34 11.76
C LEU A 263 33.95 -6.86 11.81
N MET A 264 34.32 -7.54 12.91
CA MET A 264 33.97 -8.96 13.13
C MET A 264 32.47 -9.15 13.41
N CYS A 265 31.83 -8.20 14.10
CA CYS A 265 30.37 -8.22 14.30
C CYS A 265 29.57 -7.85 13.04
N TYR A 266 30.14 -7.09 12.10
CA TYR A 266 29.48 -6.73 10.84
C TYR A 266 29.64 -7.77 9.72
N MET A 267 30.52 -8.76 9.89
CA MET A 267 30.76 -9.82 8.90
C MET A 267 30.09 -11.16 9.25
N HIS A 268 29.40 -11.26 10.38
CA HIS A 268 28.42 -12.31 10.61
C HIS A 268 27.04 -11.75 10.26
N GLY A 269 26.43 -12.26 9.18
CA GLY A 269 25.01 -11.99 8.93
C GLY A 269 24.23 -12.25 10.21
N MET A 270 23.29 -11.37 10.54
CA MET A 270 22.38 -11.57 11.69
C MET A 270 21.82 -12.99 11.58
N ASP A 271 22.25 -13.86 12.47
CA ASP A 271 21.89 -15.28 12.44
C ASP A 271 20.40 -15.39 12.79
N THR A 272 19.57 -15.53 11.76
CA THR A 272 18.10 -15.65 11.80
C THR A 272 17.63 -17.01 12.32
N SER A 273 18.49 -17.80 12.96
CA SER A 273 18.10 -19.08 13.53
C SER A 273 16.96 -18.95 14.55
N ILE A 274 16.06 -19.94 14.58
CA ILE A 274 15.00 -20.07 15.58
C ILE A 274 15.57 -19.96 16.99
N ILE A 275 16.79 -20.47 17.20
CA ILE A 275 17.51 -20.41 18.48
C ILE A 275 17.80 -18.95 18.88
N THR A 276 18.28 -18.12 17.96
CA THR A 276 18.53 -16.69 18.20
C THR A 276 17.22 -15.97 18.54
N ARG A 277 16.14 -16.22 17.79
CA ARG A 277 14.82 -15.60 18.04
C ARG A 277 14.28 -15.99 19.42
N VAL A 278 14.37 -17.27 19.78
CA VAL A 278 13.96 -17.79 21.09
C VAL A 278 14.80 -17.18 22.21
N ARG A 279 16.13 -17.07 22.03
CA ARG A 279 17.02 -16.42 23.00
C ARG A 279 16.64 -14.96 23.21
N ASN A 280 16.47 -14.21 22.13
CA ASN A 280 16.10 -12.80 22.20
C ASN A 280 14.79 -12.57 22.97
N LEU A 281 13.74 -13.37 22.70
CA LEU A 281 12.46 -13.27 23.42
C LEU A 281 12.58 -13.57 24.92
N VAL A 282 13.47 -14.51 25.27
CA VAL A 282 13.71 -14.91 26.66
C VAL A 282 14.58 -13.90 27.39
N GLU A 283 15.61 -13.38 26.73
CA GLU A 283 16.60 -12.45 27.29
C GLU A 283 16.06 -11.01 27.37
N SER A 284 15.23 -10.58 26.42
CA SER A 284 14.52 -9.30 26.47
C SER A 284 13.46 -9.25 27.57
N GLY A 285 13.06 -10.42 28.09
CA GLY A 285 12.00 -10.56 29.08
C GLY A 285 10.58 -10.49 28.51
N GLU A 286 10.42 -10.41 27.19
CA GLU A 286 9.11 -10.45 26.52
C GLU A 286 8.36 -11.76 26.81
N MET A 287 9.08 -12.88 26.88
CA MET A 287 8.50 -14.16 27.29
C MET A 287 9.40 -14.92 28.26
N THR A 288 8.79 -15.50 29.30
CA THR A 288 9.51 -16.45 30.16
C THR A 288 9.75 -17.77 29.40
N LYS A 289 10.87 -18.47 29.68
CA LYS A 289 11.17 -19.81 29.13
C LYS A 289 9.99 -20.78 29.22
N ALA A 290 9.34 -20.82 30.39
CA ALA A 290 8.18 -21.67 30.64
C ALA A 290 6.88 -21.18 29.97
N GLY A 291 6.77 -19.88 29.71
CA GLY A 291 5.68 -19.27 28.94
C GLY A 291 5.78 -19.60 27.47
N LEU A 292 6.96 -19.36 26.87
CA LEU A 292 7.26 -19.69 25.48
C LEU A 292 7.11 -21.18 25.19
N ALA A 293 7.62 -22.04 26.08
CA ALA A 293 7.47 -23.49 25.93
C ALA A 293 5.99 -23.91 25.89
N ARG A 294 5.16 -23.41 26.80
CA ARG A 294 3.72 -23.73 26.85
C ARG A 294 2.98 -23.18 25.64
N ALA A 295 3.30 -21.97 25.21
CA ALA A 295 2.67 -21.34 24.06
C ALA A 295 2.98 -22.08 22.76
N ALA A 296 4.19 -22.63 22.63
CA ALA A 296 4.59 -23.51 21.53
C ALA A 296 4.09 -24.97 21.65
N GLY A 297 3.27 -25.29 22.66
CA GLY A 297 2.77 -26.66 22.88
C GLY A 297 3.84 -27.66 23.34
N LEU A 298 4.91 -27.16 23.97
CA LEU A 298 6.00 -27.93 24.59
C LEU A 298 5.80 -28.03 26.11
N HIS A 299 6.50 -28.97 26.73
CA HIS A 299 6.54 -29.07 28.18
C HIS A 299 7.26 -27.85 28.79
N ALA A 300 6.80 -27.35 29.93
CA ALA A 300 7.29 -26.09 30.51
C ALA A 300 8.81 -26.04 30.77
N ASN A 301 9.44 -27.21 30.96
CA ASN A 301 10.89 -27.33 31.20
C ASN A 301 11.71 -27.57 29.91
N THR A 302 11.09 -27.68 28.74
CA THR A 302 11.79 -27.96 27.47
C THR A 302 12.79 -26.86 27.09
N LEU A 303 12.52 -25.61 27.47
CA LEU A 303 13.38 -24.46 27.17
C LEU A 303 14.28 -24.04 28.35
N ARG A 304 14.48 -24.91 29.35
CA ARG A 304 15.28 -24.58 30.56
C ARG A 304 16.66 -24.03 30.18
N ASP A 305 17.30 -24.71 29.24
CA ASP A 305 18.68 -24.44 28.83
C ASP A 305 18.74 -23.46 27.65
N ALA A 306 17.63 -22.82 27.25
CA ALA A 306 17.55 -22.00 26.03
C ALA A 306 18.47 -20.77 25.99
N SER A 307 18.90 -20.27 27.15
CA SER A 307 19.85 -19.16 27.28
C SER A 307 21.32 -19.63 27.31
N GLU A 308 21.57 -20.94 27.33
CA GLU A 308 22.93 -21.46 27.36
C GLU A 308 23.50 -21.48 25.93
N PRO A 309 24.78 -21.11 25.73
CA PRO A 309 25.42 -21.10 24.41
C PRO A 309 25.33 -22.44 23.68
N ASP A 310 25.42 -23.55 24.42
CA ASP A 310 25.44 -24.93 23.89
C ASP A 310 24.05 -25.57 23.77
N TRP A 311 22.97 -24.77 23.86
CA TRP A 311 21.62 -25.30 23.73
C TRP A 311 21.36 -25.92 22.36
N ASN A 312 21.08 -27.22 22.36
CA ASN A 312 20.82 -28.01 21.14
C ASN A 312 19.44 -28.67 21.21
N PRO A 313 18.36 -27.96 20.80
CA PRO A 313 17.00 -28.48 20.82
C PRO A 313 16.77 -29.57 19.77
N THR A 314 15.81 -30.47 20.02
CA THR A 314 15.41 -31.49 19.04
C THR A 314 14.70 -30.86 17.83
N ALA A 315 14.70 -31.54 16.68
CA ALA A 315 13.99 -31.09 15.48
C ALA A 315 12.48 -30.85 15.72
N GLU A 316 11.84 -31.69 16.55
CA GLU A 316 10.44 -31.49 16.94
C GLU A 316 10.24 -30.22 17.79
N THR A 317 11.18 -29.93 18.69
CA THR A 317 11.16 -28.72 19.52
C THR A 317 11.30 -27.48 18.64
N LEU A 318 12.25 -27.51 17.70
CA LEU A 318 12.45 -26.42 16.73
C LEU A 318 11.21 -26.19 15.87
N ALA A 319 10.61 -27.24 15.31
CA ALA A 319 9.41 -27.11 14.47
C ALA A 319 8.22 -26.49 15.23
N LYS A 320 8.03 -26.86 16.50
CA LYS A 320 6.98 -26.29 17.36
C LYS A 320 7.23 -24.83 17.72
N LEU A 321 8.48 -24.48 18.00
CA LEU A 321 8.87 -23.09 18.28
C LEU A 321 8.75 -22.24 17.02
N GLU A 322 9.20 -22.71 15.88
CA GLU A 322 9.08 -22.04 14.58
C GLU A 322 7.62 -21.77 14.24
N ALA A 323 6.76 -22.79 14.31
CA ALA A 323 5.32 -22.62 14.07
C ALA A 323 4.67 -21.60 15.01
N PHE A 324 5.10 -21.56 16.28
CA PHE A 324 4.61 -20.56 17.23
C PHE A 324 5.11 -19.15 16.89
N LEU A 325 6.41 -18.99 16.62
CA LEU A 325 7.00 -17.70 16.32
C LEU A 325 6.44 -17.11 15.03
N ASP A 326 6.28 -17.93 13.99
CA ASP A 326 5.74 -17.47 12.71
C ASP A 326 4.25 -17.10 12.81
N ALA A 327 3.48 -17.84 13.62
CA ALA A 327 2.08 -17.51 13.88
C ALA A 327 1.88 -16.22 14.70
N ASN A 328 2.92 -15.76 15.40
CA ASN A 328 2.88 -14.58 16.26
C ASN A 328 3.86 -13.47 15.81
N ASP A 329 4.41 -13.56 14.61
CA ASP A 329 5.23 -12.51 14.02
C ASP A 329 4.33 -11.37 13.53
N ASP A 330 4.38 -10.23 14.22
CA ASP A 330 3.58 -9.03 13.94
C ASP A 330 4.37 -7.97 13.16
N ARG A 331 5.60 -8.29 12.72
CA ARG A 331 6.44 -7.32 12.00
C ARG A 331 5.71 -6.75 10.80
N PRO A 332 5.76 -5.43 10.59
CA PRO A 332 5.21 -4.80 9.41
C PRO A 332 6.08 -5.19 8.22
N VAL A 333 5.49 -5.90 7.26
CA VAL A 333 6.16 -6.29 6.00
C VAL A 333 5.72 -5.45 4.82
N LEU A 334 4.54 -4.82 4.87
CA LEU A 334 4.15 -3.79 3.91
C LEU A 334 4.88 -2.50 4.28
N VAL A 335 5.63 -1.96 3.32
CA VAL A 335 6.46 -0.77 3.50
C VAL A 335 6.27 0.20 2.35
N GLY A 336 6.70 1.45 2.55
CA GLY A 336 6.76 2.44 1.49
C GLY A 336 7.76 2.03 0.39
N ILE A 337 7.56 2.53 -0.82
CA ILE A 337 8.41 2.17 -1.95
C ILE A 337 9.87 2.61 -1.78
N GLU A 338 10.11 3.69 -1.04
CA GLU A 338 11.47 4.13 -0.69
C GLU A 338 12.25 3.02 0.02
N GLU A 339 11.61 2.29 0.95
CA GLU A 339 12.25 1.16 1.63
C GLU A 339 12.53 0.01 0.68
N ILE A 340 11.66 -0.26 -0.30
CA ILE A 340 11.89 -1.29 -1.32
C ILE A 340 13.08 -0.92 -2.22
N ILE A 341 13.20 0.36 -2.60
CA ILE A 341 14.35 0.86 -3.34
C ILE A 341 15.63 0.68 -2.50
N ASP A 342 15.56 0.87 -1.19
CA ASP A 342 16.68 0.63 -0.27
C ASP A 342 17.01 -0.87 -0.11
N GLU A 343 16.01 -1.77 -0.06
CA GLU A 343 16.24 -3.23 -0.11
C GLU A 343 17.02 -3.61 -1.37
N ALA A 344 16.56 -3.12 -2.53
CA ALA A 344 17.22 -3.34 -3.82
C ALA A 344 18.65 -2.80 -3.82
N ARG A 345 18.87 -1.57 -3.33
CA ARG A 345 20.21 -0.96 -3.24
C ARG A 345 21.17 -1.78 -2.37
N ASN A 346 20.65 -2.42 -1.33
CA ASN A 346 21.40 -3.32 -0.46
C ASN A 346 21.50 -4.77 -1.00
N GLY A 347 21.01 -5.02 -2.22
CA GLY A 347 21.03 -6.32 -2.86
C GLY A 347 20.15 -7.38 -2.21
N ARG A 348 19.16 -6.96 -1.41
CA ARG A 348 18.18 -7.84 -0.80
C ARG A 348 17.02 -8.10 -1.76
N MET A 349 16.45 -9.29 -1.65
CA MET A 349 15.23 -9.66 -2.37
C MET A 349 14.03 -8.97 -1.71
N TYR A 350 13.03 -8.63 -2.50
CA TYR A 350 11.79 -8.01 -2.02
C TYR A 350 10.61 -8.54 -2.81
N ILE A 351 9.40 -8.24 -2.34
CA ILE A 351 8.16 -8.61 -3.01
C ILE A 351 7.51 -7.34 -3.55
N LEU A 352 7.06 -7.38 -4.80
CA LEU A 352 6.09 -6.41 -5.29
C LEU A 352 4.77 -7.10 -5.57
N VAL A 353 3.69 -6.40 -5.22
CA VAL A 353 2.33 -6.75 -5.62
C VAL A 353 1.81 -5.75 -6.65
N ASP A 354 1.07 -6.24 -7.61
CA ASP A 354 0.30 -5.41 -8.54
C ASP A 354 -1.10 -5.10 -8.00
N ASP A 355 -1.90 -4.35 -8.76
CA ASP A 355 -3.23 -3.94 -8.32
C ASP A 355 -4.21 -5.12 -8.32
N GLU A 356 -5.24 -5.07 -7.48
CA GLU A 356 -6.18 -6.20 -7.27
C GLU A 356 -6.96 -6.57 -8.54
N ASP A 357 -7.09 -5.62 -9.48
CA ASP A 357 -7.79 -5.78 -10.75
C ASP A 357 -6.86 -6.24 -11.90
N ARG A 358 -5.56 -6.42 -11.64
CA ARG A 358 -4.55 -6.89 -12.60
C ARG A 358 -4.31 -8.39 -12.44
N GLU A 359 -3.15 -8.83 -11.95
CA GLU A 359 -2.85 -10.25 -11.66
C GLU A 359 -3.21 -10.60 -10.21
N ASN A 360 -3.24 -9.60 -9.32
CA ASN A 360 -3.46 -9.73 -7.87
C ASN A 360 -2.46 -10.72 -7.25
N GLU A 361 -1.24 -10.71 -7.75
CA GLU A 361 -0.16 -11.65 -7.46
C GLU A 361 1.07 -10.91 -6.92
N GLY A 362 1.98 -11.67 -6.31
CA GLY A 362 3.24 -11.14 -5.80
C GLY A 362 4.43 -11.84 -6.41
N ASP A 363 5.39 -11.04 -6.87
CA ASP A 363 6.65 -11.54 -7.42
C ASP A 363 7.78 -11.32 -6.42
N LEU A 364 8.60 -12.35 -6.23
CA LEU A 364 9.96 -12.20 -5.70
C LEU A 364 10.80 -11.46 -6.73
N ILE A 365 11.46 -10.38 -6.30
CA ILE A 365 12.31 -9.57 -7.16
C ILE A 365 13.67 -9.36 -6.50
N ILE A 366 14.74 -9.52 -7.28
CA ILE A 366 16.09 -9.13 -6.90
C ILE A 366 16.77 -8.41 -8.07
N PRO A 367 17.55 -7.34 -7.84
CA PRO A 367 18.36 -6.74 -8.91
C PRO A 367 19.25 -7.80 -9.55
N ALA A 368 19.28 -7.86 -10.88
CA ALA A 368 19.87 -9.01 -11.56
C ALA A 368 21.37 -9.17 -11.30
N GLN A 369 22.08 -8.06 -11.05
CA GLN A 369 23.50 -8.09 -10.64
C GLN A 369 23.74 -8.71 -9.26
N MET A 370 22.69 -8.90 -8.45
CA MET A 370 22.74 -9.54 -7.14
C MET A 370 22.15 -10.96 -7.16
N ALA A 371 21.77 -11.48 -8.34
CA ALA A 371 21.18 -12.81 -8.51
C ALA A 371 22.23 -13.93 -8.36
N THR A 372 22.55 -14.26 -7.10
CA THR A 372 23.45 -15.37 -6.76
C THR A 372 22.80 -16.74 -6.97
N PRO A 373 23.58 -17.83 -7.04
CA PRO A 373 23.01 -19.19 -7.06
C PRO A 373 22.08 -19.48 -5.87
N ALA A 374 22.36 -18.91 -4.69
CA ALA A 374 21.51 -19.03 -3.51
C ALA A 374 20.16 -18.31 -3.71
N ALA A 375 20.16 -17.11 -4.28
CA ALA A 375 18.94 -16.36 -4.59
C ALA A 375 18.07 -17.09 -5.63
N ILE A 376 18.69 -17.60 -6.70
CA ILE A 376 17.97 -18.38 -7.72
C ILE A 376 17.41 -19.69 -7.13
N ASN A 377 18.17 -20.36 -6.26
CA ASN A 377 17.69 -21.56 -5.57
C ASN A 377 16.53 -21.23 -4.62
N PHE A 378 16.59 -20.10 -3.92
CA PHE A 378 15.53 -19.62 -3.06
C PHE A 378 14.25 -19.38 -3.87
N MET A 379 14.33 -18.65 -4.98
CA MET A 379 13.21 -18.42 -5.89
C MET A 379 12.62 -19.74 -6.40
N ALA A 380 13.46 -20.70 -6.82
CA ALA A 380 12.98 -21.99 -7.31
C ALA A 380 12.29 -22.84 -6.23
N THR A 381 12.72 -22.71 -4.98
CA THR A 381 12.21 -23.51 -3.85
C THR A 381 10.96 -22.90 -3.23
N HIS A 382 10.95 -21.57 -3.07
CA HIS A 382 9.96 -20.83 -2.30
C HIS A 382 9.02 -20.00 -3.17
N GLY A 383 9.49 -19.40 -4.26
CA GLY A 383 8.62 -18.77 -5.26
C GLY A 383 7.91 -19.81 -6.11
N ARG A 384 8.67 -20.78 -6.63
CA ARG A 384 8.21 -21.92 -7.47
C ARG A 384 7.66 -21.52 -8.84
N GLY A 385 7.42 -20.22 -9.07
CA GLY A 385 7.03 -19.65 -10.35
C GLY A 385 8.15 -19.70 -11.40
N LEU A 386 7.92 -19.04 -12.53
CA LEU A 386 8.87 -19.03 -13.63
C LEU A 386 9.93 -17.96 -13.36
N ILE A 387 11.18 -18.39 -13.19
CA ILE A 387 12.28 -17.44 -12.99
C ILE A 387 12.59 -16.75 -14.32
N CYS A 388 12.26 -15.47 -14.39
CA CYS A 388 12.43 -14.62 -15.56
C CYS A 388 13.48 -13.53 -15.31
N LEU A 389 14.10 -13.04 -16.39
CA LEU A 389 15.07 -11.94 -16.36
C LEU A 389 14.47 -10.71 -17.03
N ALA A 390 14.05 -9.72 -16.25
CA ALA A 390 13.59 -8.44 -16.76
C ALA A 390 14.79 -7.57 -17.19
N LEU A 391 14.79 -7.14 -18.45
CA LEU A 391 15.83 -6.30 -19.06
C LEU A 391 15.20 -5.03 -19.62
N ASP A 392 15.94 -3.93 -19.57
CA ASP A 392 15.60 -2.74 -20.32
C ASP A 392 15.75 -2.97 -21.84
N ARG A 393 15.05 -2.15 -22.63
CA ARG A 393 14.97 -2.34 -24.07
C ARG A 393 16.33 -2.28 -24.76
N ALA A 394 17.19 -1.35 -24.33
CA ALA A 394 18.53 -1.18 -24.89
C ALA A 394 19.38 -2.45 -24.72
N ARG A 395 19.26 -3.14 -23.57
CA ARG A 395 19.99 -4.37 -23.33
C ARG A 395 19.44 -5.55 -24.14
N VAL A 396 18.12 -5.66 -24.27
CA VAL A 396 17.46 -6.65 -25.14
C VAL A 396 17.96 -6.51 -26.59
N ASP A 397 17.99 -5.28 -27.11
CA ASP A 397 18.44 -5.00 -28.48
C ASP A 397 19.95 -5.25 -28.64
N ALA A 398 20.78 -4.90 -27.65
CA ALA A 398 22.23 -5.14 -27.68
C ALA A 398 22.60 -6.63 -27.68
N LEU A 399 21.79 -7.48 -27.04
CA LEU A 399 21.93 -8.93 -27.06
C LEU A 399 21.29 -9.60 -28.29
N GLY A 400 20.55 -8.83 -29.11
CA GLY A 400 19.86 -9.37 -30.29
C GLY A 400 18.72 -10.32 -29.96
N LEU A 401 18.03 -10.12 -28.84
CA LEU A 401 16.97 -11.01 -28.38
C LEU A 401 15.65 -10.73 -29.10
N GLU A 402 15.20 -11.67 -29.94
CA GLU A 402 13.93 -11.56 -30.64
C GLU A 402 12.73 -11.92 -29.73
N PRO A 403 11.54 -11.32 -29.94
CA PRO A 403 10.32 -11.74 -29.26
C PRO A 403 9.99 -13.21 -29.52
N MET A 404 9.58 -13.94 -28.48
CA MET A 404 9.24 -15.37 -28.60
C MET A 404 8.03 -15.61 -29.52
N SER A 405 7.06 -14.69 -29.50
CA SER A 405 5.90 -14.71 -30.39
C SER A 405 5.83 -13.43 -31.20
N ARG A 406 5.69 -13.58 -32.52
CA ARG A 406 5.48 -12.46 -33.45
C ARG A 406 4.14 -11.74 -33.24
N ASN A 407 3.15 -12.44 -32.68
CA ASN A 407 1.82 -11.89 -32.41
C ASN A 407 1.37 -12.37 -31.04
N ASN A 408 1.76 -11.64 -30.00
CA ASN A 408 1.37 -11.95 -28.63
C ASN A 408 -0.12 -11.60 -28.43
N LYS A 409 -0.95 -12.63 -28.26
CA LYS A 409 -2.40 -12.52 -28.02
C LYS A 409 -2.77 -12.78 -26.56
N GLU A 410 -1.79 -12.94 -25.69
CA GLU A 410 -2.01 -13.11 -24.27
C GLU A 410 -2.59 -11.81 -23.68
N SER A 411 -3.45 -11.94 -22.68
CA SER A 411 -4.22 -10.83 -22.09
C SER A 411 -3.36 -9.73 -21.49
N MET A 412 -2.25 -10.08 -20.84
CA MET A 412 -1.33 -9.16 -20.17
C MET A 412 -0.14 -8.75 -21.04
N GLN A 413 -0.05 -9.34 -22.23
CA GLN A 413 0.96 -9.08 -23.27
C GLN A 413 2.39 -9.11 -22.73
N THR A 414 2.70 -10.03 -21.81
CA THR A 414 4.05 -10.17 -21.24
C THR A 414 5.08 -10.39 -22.35
N ALA A 415 6.09 -9.54 -22.37
CA ALA A 415 7.01 -9.39 -23.50
C ALA A 415 8.18 -10.38 -23.43
N PHE A 416 7.87 -11.68 -23.48
CA PHE A 416 8.87 -12.74 -23.55
C PHE A 416 9.72 -12.64 -24.82
N THR A 417 11.03 -12.73 -24.64
CA THR A 417 11.98 -13.00 -25.73
C THR A 417 12.23 -14.51 -25.83
N ILE A 418 12.95 -14.91 -26.87
CA ILE A 418 13.57 -16.24 -26.92
C ILE A 418 14.37 -16.53 -25.63
N SER A 419 14.28 -17.76 -25.12
CA SER A 419 15.00 -18.16 -23.91
C SER A 419 16.49 -18.31 -24.17
N ILE A 420 17.31 -18.07 -23.14
CA ILE A 420 18.76 -17.97 -23.29
C ILE A 420 19.51 -18.84 -22.28
N GLU A 421 20.74 -19.17 -22.63
CA GLU A 421 21.75 -19.78 -21.77
C GLU A 421 23.09 -19.06 -22.00
N ALA A 422 23.94 -18.96 -20.98
CA ALA A 422 25.34 -18.57 -21.19
C ALA A 422 26.05 -19.61 -22.06
N LYS A 423 26.88 -19.16 -22.99
CA LYS A 423 27.66 -20.05 -23.86
C LYS A 423 28.72 -20.84 -23.10
N GLU A 424 29.30 -20.24 -22.06
CA GLU A 424 30.40 -20.81 -21.28
C GLU A 424 30.17 -20.68 -19.77
N GLY A 425 30.72 -21.63 -19.01
CA GLY A 425 30.62 -21.65 -17.55
C GLY A 425 29.32 -22.24 -17.01
N VAL A 426 28.60 -22.98 -17.85
CA VAL A 426 27.37 -23.71 -17.51
C VAL A 426 27.46 -25.16 -17.98
N THR A 427 26.57 -26.02 -17.48
CA THR A 427 26.47 -27.43 -17.89
C THR A 427 25.22 -27.68 -18.71
N THR A 428 24.11 -28.04 -18.05
CA THR A 428 22.81 -28.21 -18.68
C THR A 428 22.01 -26.91 -18.71
N GLY A 429 22.40 -25.91 -17.92
CA GLY A 429 21.73 -24.62 -17.88
C GLY A 429 20.66 -24.47 -16.78
N ILE A 430 20.04 -25.57 -16.36
CA ILE A 430 18.88 -25.53 -15.45
C ILE A 430 19.24 -25.31 -13.97
N SER A 431 20.48 -25.63 -13.58
CA SER A 431 20.90 -25.54 -12.18
C SER A 431 20.82 -24.08 -11.68
N ALA A 432 20.70 -23.89 -10.37
CA ALA A 432 20.67 -22.53 -9.81
C ALA A 432 21.97 -21.75 -10.10
N ALA A 433 23.12 -22.46 -10.12
CA ALA A 433 24.41 -21.89 -10.48
C ALA A 433 24.48 -21.52 -11.97
N ASP A 434 23.98 -22.40 -12.85
CA ASP A 434 24.00 -22.17 -14.29
C ASP A 434 23.07 -21.00 -14.66
N ARG A 435 21.85 -20.94 -14.11
CA ARG A 435 20.93 -19.82 -14.33
C ARG A 435 21.48 -18.49 -13.80
N ALA A 436 22.10 -18.48 -12.62
CA ALA A 436 22.77 -17.29 -12.09
C ALA A 436 23.92 -16.84 -13.01
N ARG A 437 24.70 -17.79 -13.55
CA ARG A 437 25.75 -17.50 -14.53
C ARG A 437 25.16 -16.90 -15.80
N THR A 438 24.09 -17.48 -16.34
CA THR A 438 23.37 -16.95 -17.51
C THR A 438 22.86 -15.53 -17.29
N VAL A 439 22.25 -15.25 -16.13
CA VAL A 439 21.85 -13.89 -15.74
C VAL A 439 23.05 -12.94 -15.73
N SER A 440 24.17 -13.33 -15.10
CA SER A 440 25.36 -12.48 -15.01
C SER A 440 25.94 -12.12 -16.38
N VAL A 441 25.96 -13.07 -17.33
CA VAL A 441 26.42 -12.84 -18.71
C VAL A 441 25.43 -11.93 -19.45
N ALA A 442 24.12 -12.17 -19.27
CA ALA A 442 23.08 -11.41 -19.92
C ALA A 442 23.03 -9.94 -19.49
N ILE A 443 23.48 -9.56 -18.29
CA ILE A 443 23.47 -8.16 -17.85
C ILE A 443 24.81 -7.41 -18.03
N ASP A 444 25.89 -8.13 -18.34
CA ASP A 444 27.23 -7.56 -18.48
C ASP A 444 27.35 -6.75 -19.78
N ALA A 445 27.51 -5.44 -19.66
CA ALA A 445 27.59 -4.51 -20.79
C ALA A 445 28.75 -4.80 -21.77
N THR A 446 29.75 -5.60 -21.39
CA THR A 446 30.85 -6.04 -22.27
C THR A 446 30.49 -7.26 -23.12
N LYS A 447 29.35 -7.90 -22.84
CA LYS A 447 28.87 -9.11 -23.50
C LYS A 447 27.81 -8.81 -24.56
N GLY A 448 27.83 -9.61 -25.62
CA GLY A 448 26.94 -9.47 -26.77
C GLY A 448 26.26 -10.78 -27.18
N PRO A 449 25.66 -10.83 -28.39
CA PRO A 449 24.92 -12.00 -28.87
C PRO A 449 25.76 -13.29 -28.92
N ASP A 450 27.07 -13.18 -29.15
CA ASP A 450 27.98 -14.34 -29.26
C ASP A 450 28.33 -15.00 -27.93
N ASP A 451 27.98 -14.36 -26.80
CA ASP A 451 28.24 -14.86 -25.44
C ASP A 451 27.05 -15.66 -24.86
N ILE A 452 25.91 -15.67 -25.56
CA ILE A 452 24.69 -16.38 -25.18
C ILE A 452 24.28 -17.37 -26.28
N VAL A 453 23.50 -18.38 -25.91
CA VAL A 453 22.93 -19.36 -26.83
C VAL A 453 21.42 -19.46 -26.62
N THR A 454 20.72 -19.90 -27.66
CA THR A 454 19.26 -20.06 -27.69
C THR A 454 18.91 -21.41 -28.32
N PRO A 455 17.93 -22.16 -27.78
CA PRO A 455 17.17 -21.88 -26.57
C PRO A 455 17.98 -22.12 -25.28
N GLY A 456 17.44 -21.72 -24.13
CA GLY A 456 18.00 -22.00 -22.80
C GLY A 456 16.96 -21.96 -21.68
N HIS A 457 17.42 -21.89 -20.43
CA HIS A 457 16.58 -22.00 -19.22
C HIS A 457 16.37 -20.71 -18.44
N VAL A 458 16.90 -19.58 -18.91
CA VAL A 458 16.53 -18.24 -18.43
C VAL A 458 15.62 -17.60 -19.47
N PHE A 459 14.55 -16.96 -19.01
CA PHE A 459 13.51 -16.37 -19.87
C PHE A 459 13.57 -14.85 -19.78
N PRO A 460 14.21 -14.15 -20.73
CA PRO A 460 14.26 -12.70 -20.69
C PRO A 460 12.91 -12.08 -21.05
N LEU A 461 12.60 -10.99 -20.37
CA LEU A 461 11.43 -10.16 -20.55
C LEU A 461 11.88 -8.75 -20.90
N ALA A 462 11.36 -8.22 -22.00
CA ALA A 462 11.66 -6.86 -22.44
C ALA A 462 10.72 -5.87 -21.75
N ALA A 463 11.26 -5.05 -20.83
CA ALA A 463 10.50 -3.93 -20.28
C ALA A 463 10.19 -2.89 -21.36
N ARG A 464 9.00 -2.29 -21.30
CA ARG A 464 8.64 -1.19 -22.21
C ARG A 464 9.45 0.06 -21.89
N ASP A 465 9.78 0.83 -22.93
CA ASP A 465 10.34 2.17 -22.77
C ASP A 465 9.38 3.02 -21.94
N GLY A 466 9.91 3.68 -20.91
CA GLY A 466 9.11 4.40 -19.91
C GLY A 466 8.73 3.58 -18.67
N GLY A 467 8.94 2.26 -18.65
CA GLY A 467 8.76 1.41 -17.48
C GLY A 467 7.32 1.37 -16.96
N THR A 468 7.17 1.36 -15.64
CA THR A 468 5.87 1.25 -14.93
C THR A 468 4.90 2.36 -15.25
N LEU A 469 5.42 3.53 -15.66
CA LEU A 469 4.61 4.63 -16.15
C LEU A 469 3.96 4.33 -17.50
N VAL A 470 4.44 3.36 -18.28
CA VAL A 470 3.82 2.90 -19.55
C VAL A 470 3.01 1.64 -19.37
N ARG A 471 3.51 0.68 -18.58
CA ARG A 471 2.83 -0.59 -18.27
C ARG A 471 3.09 -0.94 -16.82
N ALA A 472 2.04 -1.00 -16.01
CA ALA A 472 2.11 -1.34 -14.58
C ALA A 472 2.33 -2.86 -14.34
N GLY A 473 3.42 -3.43 -14.85
CA GLY A 473 3.75 -4.85 -14.70
C GLY A 473 5.02 -5.10 -13.88
N HIS A 474 5.16 -6.32 -13.34
CA HIS A 474 6.33 -6.75 -12.57
C HIS A 474 7.65 -6.64 -13.36
N THR A 475 7.61 -6.89 -14.67
CA THR A 475 8.75 -6.72 -15.58
C THR A 475 9.29 -5.28 -15.54
N GLU A 476 8.41 -4.31 -15.77
CA GLU A 476 8.77 -2.90 -15.74
C GLU A 476 9.21 -2.46 -14.34
N ALA A 477 8.53 -2.94 -13.29
CA ALA A 477 8.81 -2.58 -11.92
C ALA A 477 10.19 -3.04 -11.44
N ALA A 478 10.62 -4.25 -11.83
CA ALA A 478 11.94 -4.79 -11.51
C ALA A 478 13.07 -3.96 -12.14
N VAL A 479 12.90 -3.53 -13.39
CA VAL A 479 13.85 -2.65 -14.10
C VAL A 479 13.87 -1.26 -13.47
N ASP A 480 12.70 -0.68 -13.17
CA ASP A 480 12.58 0.65 -12.58
C ASP A 480 13.20 0.74 -11.19
N ILE A 481 12.92 -0.22 -10.30
CA ILE A 481 13.49 -0.21 -8.95
C ILE A 481 15.00 -0.35 -9.00
N SER A 482 15.52 -1.25 -9.86
CA SER A 482 16.97 -1.42 -10.00
C SER A 482 17.64 -0.12 -10.49
N ARG A 483 17.03 0.58 -11.45
CA ARG A 483 17.45 1.92 -11.87
C ARG A 483 17.42 2.94 -10.73
N LEU A 484 16.31 3.01 -9.98
CA LEU A 484 16.14 3.94 -8.86
C LEU A 484 17.09 3.63 -7.68
N ALA A 485 17.50 2.38 -7.52
CA ALA A 485 18.50 1.95 -6.57
C ALA A 485 19.93 2.35 -6.99
N GLY A 486 20.13 2.83 -8.22
CA GLY A 486 21.45 3.16 -8.77
C GLY A 486 22.20 1.95 -9.32
N LEU A 487 21.50 0.87 -9.65
CA LEU A 487 22.05 -0.39 -10.14
C LEU A 487 21.81 -0.54 -11.65
N ASN A 488 22.35 -1.60 -12.24
CA ASN A 488 22.03 -2.00 -13.61
C ASN A 488 20.49 -2.13 -13.75
N PRO A 489 19.87 -1.57 -14.81
CA PRO A 489 18.41 -1.57 -14.99
C PRO A 489 17.90 -2.95 -15.44
N SER A 490 18.07 -3.94 -14.58
CA SER A 490 17.66 -5.33 -14.79
C SER A 490 17.34 -6.01 -13.47
N GLY A 491 16.36 -6.91 -13.49
CA GLY A 491 15.93 -7.66 -12.31
C GLY A 491 15.59 -9.10 -12.64
N VAL A 492 15.74 -10.00 -11.67
CA VAL A 492 15.22 -11.36 -11.77
C VAL A 492 13.91 -11.40 -10.99
N ILE A 493 12.87 -11.92 -11.63
CA ILE A 493 11.52 -12.01 -11.06
C ILE A 493 11.06 -13.47 -11.02
N CYS A 494 10.22 -13.80 -10.04
CA CYS A 494 9.61 -15.12 -9.89
C CYS A 494 8.30 -15.01 -9.12
N GLU A 495 7.20 -15.43 -9.73
CA GLU A 495 5.88 -15.43 -9.09
C GLU A 495 5.86 -16.37 -7.88
N ILE A 496 5.11 -16.02 -6.84
CA ILE A 496 5.01 -16.81 -5.61
C ILE A 496 3.77 -17.71 -5.64
N MET A 497 3.99 -19.03 -5.55
CA MET A 497 2.93 -20.03 -5.41
C MET A 497 2.85 -20.59 -3.99
N ASN A 498 1.62 -20.82 -3.55
CA ASN A 498 1.29 -21.58 -2.36
C ASN A 498 1.73 -23.04 -2.50
N GLU A 499 1.79 -23.76 -1.36
CA GLU A 499 2.26 -25.13 -1.36
C GLU A 499 1.39 -26.11 -2.15
N ASP A 500 0.10 -25.78 -2.27
CA ASP A 500 -0.89 -26.54 -3.04
C ASP A 500 -0.86 -26.23 -4.55
N GLY A 501 0.03 -25.33 -5.00
CA GLY A 501 0.18 -24.91 -6.39
C GLY A 501 -0.78 -23.80 -6.81
N THR A 502 -1.57 -23.23 -5.90
CA THR A 502 -2.32 -22.00 -6.17
C THR A 502 -1.42 -20.76 -6.08
N MET A 503 -1.80 -19.65 -6.71
CA MET A 503 -1.04 -18.40 -6.62
C MET A 503 -1.25 -17.73 -5.26
N ALA A 504 -0.16 -17.29 -4.62
CA ALA A 504 -0.21 -16.61 -3.33
C ALA A 504 -0.86 -15.23 -3.46
N ARG A 505 -1.79 -14.92 -2.56
CA ARG A 505 -2.46 -13.60 -2.48
C ARG A 505 -1.93 -12.81 -1.30
N LEU A 506 -2.34 -11.54 -1.14
CA LEU A 506 -1.75 -10.62 -0.15
C LEU A 506 -1.61 -11.22 1.27
N ASP A 507 -2.63 -11.90 1.78
CA ASP A 507 -2.57 -12.55 3.10
C ASP A 507 -1.49 -13.65 3.17
N ASP A 508 -1.36 -14.46 2.11
CA ASP A 508 -0.34 -15.51 1.99
C ASP A 508 1.06 -14.87 1.87
N LEU A 509 1.16 -13.78 1.09
CA LEU A 509 2.39 -13.03 0.86
C LEU A 509 2.90 -12.37 2.14
N VAL A 510 2.01 -11.85 3.00
CA VAL A 510 2.39 -11.31 4.30
C VAL A 510 3.02 -12.37 5.19
N ALA A 511 2.41 -13.56 5.25
CA ALA A 511 2.97 -14.68 6.01
C ALA A 511 4.32 -15.16 5.42
N PHE A 512 4.39 -15.27 4.10
CA PHE A 512 5.60 -15.63 3.36
C PHE A 512 6.74 -14.63 3.61
N ALA A 513 6.44 -13.33 3.53
CA ALA A 513 7.39 -12.25 3.74
C ALA A 513 7.95 -12.26 5.16
N ARG A 514 7.11 -12.46 6.19
CA ARG A 514 7.57 -12.59 7.58
C ARG A 514 8.49 -13.78 7.77
N LYS A 515 8.08 -14.94 7.26
CA LYS A 515 8.86 -16.18 7.34
C LYS A 515 10.25 -16.04 6.74
N HIS A 516 10.36 -15.28 5.65
CA HIS A 516 11.59 -15.13 4.88
C HIS A 516 12.31 -13.79 5.09
N ASP A 517 11.84 -12.97 6.02
CA ASP A 517 12.38 -11.63 6.32
C ASP A 517 12.45 -10.72 5.08
N LEU A 518 11.36 -10.69 4.30
CA LEU A 518 11.23 -9.88 3.09
C LEU A 518 10.26 -8.73 3.33
N LYS A 519 10.44 -7.66 2.58
CA LYS A 519 9.51 -6.52 2.53
C LYS A 519 8.63 -6.60 1.29
N ILE A 520 7.42 -6.04 1.40
CA ILE A 520 6.39 -5.98 0.36
C ILE A 520 6.13 -4.51 0.03
N GLY A 521 6.20 -4.15 -1.25
CA GLY A 521 5.72 -2.87 -1.77
C GLY A 521 4.69 -3.08 -2.88
N THR A 522 4.10 -1.97 -3.36
CA THR A 522 3.11 -2.03 -4.44
C THR A 522 3.63 -1.33 -5.70
N ILE A 523 3.27 -1.85 -6.88
CA ILE A 523 3.57 -1.18 -8.16
C ILE A 523 2.90 0.20 -8.22
N ARG A 524 1.72 0.35 -7.60
CA ARG A 524 1.03 1.63 -7.49
C ARG A 524 1.86 2.68 -6.76
N ASP A 525 2.48 2.32 -5.63
CA ASP A 525 3.36 3.23 -4.89
C ASP A 525 4.62 3.57 -5.68
N LEU A 526 5.15 2.61 -6.46
CA LEU A 526 6.24 2.87 -7.41
C LEU A 526 5.86 3.86 -8.50
N ILE A 527 4.70 3.70 -9.12
CA ILE A 527 4.18 4.65 -10.11
C ILE A 527 4.06 6.03 -9.48
N ALA A 528 3.42 6.14 -8.30
CA ALA A 528 3.29 7.39 -7.58
C ALA A 528 4.64 8.03 -7.24
N TYR A 529 5.62 7.24 -6.80
CA TYR A 529 6.97 7.72 -6.52
C TYR A 529 7.68 8.21 -7.77
N ARG A 530 7.65 7.46 -8.87
CA ARG A 530 8.25 7.87 -10.15
C ARG A 530 7.58 9.13 -10.69
N MET A 531 6.26 9.20 -10.62
CA MET A 531 5.49 10.37 -11.03
C MET A 531 5.90 11.65 -10.31
N ARG A 532 6.31 11.57 -9.04
CA ARG A 532 6.80 12.70 -8.24
C ARG A 532 8.27 13.04 -8.47
N ASN A 533 9.12 12.03 -8.71
CA ASN A 533 10.58 12.20 -8.70
C ASN A 533 11.22 12.21 -10.10
N ASP A 534 10.59 11.59 -11.10
CA ASP A 534 11.08 11.61 -12.48
C ASP A 534 10.68 12.93 -13.17
N HIS A 535 11.62 13.56 -13.88
CA HIS A 535 11.36 14.76 -14.69
C HIS A 535 10.83 14.37 -16.08
N LEU A 536 9.52 14.15 -16.18
CA LEU A 536 8.86 13.56 -17.34
C LEU A 536 8.52 14.55 -18.44
N VAL A 537 8.57 15.85 -18.15
CA VAL A 537 8.23 16.90 -19.12
C VAL A 537 9.46 17.72 -19.51
N GLU A 538 9.45 18.24 -20.73
CA GLU A 538 10.48 19.11 -21.28
C GLU A 538 9.84 20.27 -22.04
N ARG A 539 10.26 21.50 -21.75
CA ARG A 539 9.79 22.69 -22.47
C ARG A 539 10.53 22.83 -23.81
N LEU A 540 9.79 22.79 -24.92
CA LEU A 540 10.34 22.87 -26.27
C LEU A 540 10.46 24.30 -26.80
N GLY A 541 9.56 25.19 -26.41
CA GLY A 541 9.54 26.55 -26.91
C GLY A 541 8.30 27.32 -26.53
N GLU A 542 8.25 28.59 -26.95
CA GLU A 542 7.13 29.47 -26.67
C GLU A 542 6.89 30.52 -27.73
N ARG A 543 5.67 31.04 -27.77
CA ARG A 543 5.28 32.20 -28.59
C ARG A 543 4.09 32.93 -27.99
N SER A 544 3.91 34.19 -28.37
CA SER A 544 2.69 34.95 -28.04
C SER A 544 1.72 34.95 -29.21
N PHE A 545 0.43 34.98 -28.92
CA PHE A 545 -0.62 35.18 -29.93
C PHE A 545 -1.84 35.88 -29.33
N GLU A 546 -2.66 36.45 -30.20
CA GLU A 546 -3.95 37.05 -29.82
C GLU A 546 -5.08 36.10 -30.22
N SER A 547 -5.99 35.85 -29.27
CA SER A 547 -7.17 35.01 -29.44
C SER A 547 -8.44 35.82 -29.27
N ASP A 548 -9.47 35.48 -30.04
CA ASP A 548 -10.84 35.96 -29.81
C ASP A 548 -11.36 35.62 -28.41
N TYR A 549 -10.74 34.64 -27.73
CA TYR A 549 -11.10 34.19 -26.40
C TYR A 549 -10.01 34.62 -25.40
N GLY A 550 -10.30 35.64 -24.60
CA GLY A 550 -9.40 36.11 -23.55
C GLY A 550 -8.20 36.96 -24.03
N GLY A 551 -8.13 37.34 -25.32
CA GLY A 551 -7.16 38.31 -25.84
C GLY A 551 -5.74 37.73 -26.00
N GLN A 552 -4.71 38.45 -25.55
CA GLN A 552 -3.31 38.00 -25.68
C GLN A 552 -2.97 36.85 -24.74
N TRP A 553 -2.26 35.85 -25.27
CA TRP A 553 -1.79 34.65 -24.58
C TRP A 553 -0.32 34.37 -24.87
N ARG A 554 0.38 33.81 -23.88
CA ARG A 554 1.67 33.14 -24.06
C ARG A 554 1.40 31.64 -24.20
N LEU A 555 1.74 31.07 -25.35
CA LEU A 555 1.69 29.64 -25.62
C LEU A 555 3.07 29.03 -25.31
N ILE A 556 3.12 28.03 -24.44
CA ILE A 556 4.34 27.26 -24.15
C ILE A 556 4.10 25.81 -24.56
N THR A 557 5.04 25.22 -25.30
CA THR A 557 4.97 23.82 -25.71
C THR A 557 5.83 22.97 -24.79
N TYR A 558 5.25 21.91 -24.24
CA TYR A 558 5.90 20.87 -23.48
C TYR A 558 5.87 19.55 -24.25
N ARG A 559 6.86 18.70 -24.02
CA ARG A 559 6.92 17.32 -24.49
C ARG A 559 6.95 16.37 -23.30
N ASP A 560 6.08 15.38 -23.32
CA ASP A 560 6.19 14.20 -22.45
C ASP A 560 7.31 13.30 -22.99
N LYS A 561 8.36 13.08 -22.19
CA LYS A 561 9.52 12.26 -22.56
C LYS A 561 9.19 10.78 -22.71
N ILE A 562 8.06 10.33 -22.15
CA ILE A 562 7.63 8.94 -22.21
C ILE A 562 6.86 8.69 -23.50
N SER A 563 5.77 9.42 -23.72
CA SER A 563 4.92 9.20 -24.88
C SER A 563 5.36 9.97 -26.14
N ASN A 564 6.32 10.89 -26.00
CA ASN A 564 6.75 11.83 -27.02
C ASN A 564 5.62 12.73 -27.55
N ASN A 565 4.49 12.79 -26.83
CA ASN A 565 3.37 13.67 -27.15
C ASN A 565 3.63 15.09 -26.64
N GLU A 566 3.07 16.07 -27.35
CA GLU A 566 3.15 17.47 -26.93
C GLU A 566 1.96 17.84 -26.05
N ALA A 567 2.21 18.66 -25.04
CA ALA A 567 1.20 19.38 -24.29
C ALA A 567 1.41 20.88 -24.50
N TYR A 568 0.33 21.65 -24.44
CA TYR A 568 0.39 23.10 -24.65
C TYR A 568 -0.10 23.83 -23.42
N VAL A 569 0.57 24.92 -23.06
CA VAL A 569 0.13 25.78 -21.96
C VAL A 569 -0.27 27.13 -22.53
N LEU A 570 -1.49 27.56 -22.22
CA LEU A 570 -1.93 28.94 -22.41
C LEU A 570 -1.75 29.68 -21.09
N GLN A 571 -0.77 30.57 -21.02
CA GLN A 571 -0.51 31.42 -19.87
C GLN A 571 -1.03 32.84 -20.13
N LYS A 572 -1.84 33.33 -19.18
CA LYS A 572 -2.27 34.73 -19.06
C LYS A 572 -1.53 35.39 -17.91
N GLY A 573 -1.00 36.59 -18.14
CA GLY A 573 -0.33 37.36 -17.09
C GLY A 573 0.90 36.65 -16.50
N HIS A 574 1.30 37.09 -15.32
CA HIS A 574 2.43 36.51 -14.58
C HIS A 574 1.93 35.52 -13.52
N ILE A 575 2.62 34.40 -13.36
CA ILE A 575 2.35 33.41 -12.30
C ILE A 575 3.18 33.78 -11.09
N SER A 576 2.53 34.08 -9.97
CA SER A 576 3.23 34.39 -8.71
C SER A 576 3.16 33.19 -7.77
N PRO A 577 4.29 32.67 -7.28
CA PRO A 577 4.33 31.63 -6.26
C PRO A 577 3.59 31.99 -4.96
N GLU A 578 3.43 33.29 -4.66
CA GLU A 578 2.84 33.79 -3.42
C GLU A 578 1.30 33.87 -3.45
N SER A 579 0.67 33.59 -4.59
CA SER A 579 -0.78 33.74 -4.75
C SER A 579 -1.38 32.57 -5.53
N PRO A 580 -2.58 32.08 -5.15
CA PRO A 580 -3.25 31.02 -5.89
C PRO A 580 -3.46 31.37 -7.36
N THR A 581 -2.98 30.50 -8.24
CA THR A 581 -3.12 30.65 -9.69
C THR A 581 -4.45 30.07 -10.16
N LEU A 582 -5.24 30.82 -10.93
CA LEU A 582 -6.41 30.26 -11.61
C LEU A 582 -5.94 29.30 -12.71
N ALA A 583 -6.18 28.01 -12.53
CA ALA A 583 -5.60 26.97 -13.37
C ALA A 583 -6.64 25.99 -13.91
N ARG A 584 -6.40 25.46 -15.11
CA ARG A 584 -7.18 24.37 -15.69
C ARG A 584 -6.25 23.36 -16.37
N VAL A 585 -6.43 22.08 -16.07
CA VAL A 585 -5.93 20.99 -16.91
C VAL A 585 -7.07 20.55 -17.82
N HIS A 586 -6.83 20.57 -19.12
CA HIS A 586 -7.85 20.41 -20.15
C HIS A 586 -7.45 19.36 -21.18
N PRO A 587 -8.10 18.18 -21.18
CA PRO A 587 -7.97 17.25 -22.27
C PRO A 587 -8.73 17.74 -23.50
N ILE A 588 -8.01 17.95 -24.60
CA ILE A 588 -8.63 18.51 -25.80
C ILE A 588 -9.55 17.51 -26.49
N SER A 589 -10.76 17.94 -26.83
CA SER A 589 -11.72 17.18 -27.61
C SER A 589 -11.83 17.77 -29.02
N VAL A 590 -11.58 16.95 -30.04
CA VAL A 590 -11.81 17.37 -31.43
C VAL A 590 -13.29 17.71 -31.65
N PHE A 591 -14.21 16.98 -31.01
CA PHE A 591 -15.64 17.22 -31.17
C PHE A 591 -16.09 18.49 -30.45
N ASP A 592 -15.73 18.65 -29.18
CA ASP A 592 -16.27 19.74 -28.35
C ASP A 592 -15.54 21.07 -28.54
N ASP A 593 -14.21 21.02 -28.67
CA ASP A 593 -13.36 22.21 -28.68
C ASP A 593 -12.96 22.66 -30.09
N VAL A 594 -12.88 21.74 -31.07
CA VAL A 594 -12.52 22.07 -32.45
C VAL A 594 -13.74 22.16 -33.36
N LEU A 595 -14.59 21.13 -33.39
CA LEU A 595 -15.77 21.07 -34.27
C LEU A 595 -17.02 21.71 -33.65
N GLY A 596 -17.02 21.97 -32.34
CA GLY A 596 -18.08 22.70 -31.65
C GLY A 596 -19.38 21.90 -31.48
N ALA A 597 -19.27 20.61 -31.20
CA ALA A 597 -20.41 19.73 -30.94
C ALA A 597 -21.34 20.29 -29.85
N PRO A 598 -22.68 20.21 -30.03
CA PRO A 598 -23.62 20.64 -29.01
C PRO A 598 -23.60 19.68 -27.81
N GLY A 599 -23.79 20.21 -26.60
CA GLY A 599 -23.82 19.42 -25.37
C GLY A 599 -23.21 20.16 -24.17
N PRO A 600 -23.13 19.50 -23.01
CA PRO A 600 -22.63 20.11 -21.78
C PRO A 600 -21.14 20.49 -21.84
N ARG A 601 -20.35 19.78 -22.67
CA ARG A 601 -18.91 20.06 -22.88
C ARG A 601 -18.64 21.08 -23.99
N LYS A 602 -19.66 21.60 -24.67
CA LYS A 602 -19.51 22.53 -25.80
C LYS A 602 -18.58 23.69 -25.44
N ARG A 603 -17.55 23.92 -26.26
CA ARG A 603 -16.63 25.06 -26.15
C ARG A 603 -16.01 25.23 -24.77
N THR A 604 -15.75 24.13 -24.06
CA THR A 604 -15.27 24.21 -22.68
C THR A 604 -13.87 24.83 -22.62
N LEU A 605 -12.99 24.55 -23.59
CA LEU A 605 -11.71 25.25 -23.70
C LEU A 605 -11.89 26.76 -23.85
N GLN A 606 -12.70 27.20 -24.82
CA GLN A 606 -12.89 28.61 -25.11
C GLN A 606 -13.54 29.38 -23.96
N ARG A 607 -14.50 28.77 -23.24
CA ARG A 607 -15.10 29.35 -22.03
C ARG A 607 -14.09 29.50 -20.90
N ALA A 608 -13.22 28.51 -20.72
CA ALA A 608 -12.12 28.60 -19.76
C ALA A 608 -11.10 29.70 -20.14
N MET A 609 -10.76 29.82 -21.43
CA MET A 609 -9.94 30.92 -21.94
C MET A 609 -10.59 32.28 -21.66
N GLY A 610 -11.89 32.43 -21.90
CA GLY A 610 -12.64 33.64 -21.54
C GLY A 610 -12.56 33.96 -20.04
N ALA A 611 -12.86 32.98 -19.19
CA ALA A 611 -12.85 33.16 -17.74
C ALA A 611 -11.49 33.56 -17.16
N ILE A 612 -10.40 32.98 -17.66
CA ILE A 612 -9.03 33.34 -17.27
C ILE A 612 -8.62 34.67 -17.89
N GLY A 613 -9.05 34.95 -19.12
CA GLY A 613 -8.86 36.23 -19.80
C GLY A 613 -9.44 37.40 -18.99
N ASP A 614 -10.68 37.26 -18.51
CA ASP A 614 -11.38 38.24 -17.67
C ASP A 614 -10.73 38.39 -16.29
N HIS A 615 -10.16 37.31 -15.73
CA HIS A 615 -9.41 37.35 -14.48
C HIS A 615 -8.06 38.06 -14.62
N GLY A 616 -7.45 38.03 -15.82
CA GLY A 616 -6.21 38.73 -16.14
C GLY A 616 -4.92 37.94 -15.88
N SER A 617 -4.99 36.84 -15.13
CA SER A 617 -3.86 35.93 -14.89
C SER A 617 -4.31 34.47 -14.72
N GLY A 618 -3.50 33.51 -15.15
CA GLY A 618 -3.81 32.09 -14.97
C GLY A 618 -3.23 31.22 -16.08
N VAL A 619 -3.48 29.92 -15.97
CA VAL A 619 -2.94 28.91 -16.90
C VAL A 619 -3.99 27.90 -17.34
N ILE A 620 -3.90 27.48 -18.60
CA ILE A 620 -4.61 26.30 -19.12
C ILE A 620 -3.57 25.34 -19.69
N VAL A 621 -3.43 24.17 -19.08
CA VAL A 621 -2.64 23.05 -19.60
C VAL A 621 -3.53 22.21 -20.50
N ILE A 622 -3.22 22.16 -21.79
CA ILE A 622 -3.93 21.40 -22.81
C ILE A 622 -3.18 20.10 -23.06
N LEU A 623 -3.83 18.97 -22.74
CA LEU A 623 -3.31 17.63 -23.00
C LEU A 623 -3.84 17.15 -24.34
N THR A 624 -2.94 16.74 -25.24
CA THR A 624 -3.29 16.32 -26.62
C THR A 624 -3.49 14.82 -26.78
N GLN A 625 -3.26 14.04 -25.72
CA GLN A 625 -3.40 12.59 -25.78
C GLN A 625 -4.84 12.19 -26.16
N ARG A 626 -4.93 11.20 -27.04
CA ARG A 626 -6.21 10.69 -27.53
C ARG A 626 -7.03 10.14 -26.37
N VAL A 627 -8.28 10.56 -26.31
CA VAL A 627 -9.30 9.84 -25.57
C VAL A 627 -9.59 8.54 -26.32
N GLY A 628 -9.79 7.43 -25.62
CA GLY A 628 -10.06 6.11 -26.23
C GLY A 628 -11.27 6.15 -27.19
N SER A 629 -11.48 5.09 -27.97
CA SER A 629 -12.61 4.98 -28.91
C SER A 629 -13.99 5.15 -28.26
N SER A 630 -14.09 4.99 -26.94
CA SER A 630 -15.26 5.24 -26.10
C SER A 630 -15.46 6.71 -25.69
N GLY A 631 -14.46 7.58 -25.89
CA GLY A 631 -14.50 8.95 -25.37
C GLY A 631 -14.22 9.07 -23.87
N GLU A 632 -13.66 8.03 -23.25
CA GLU A 632 -13.16 8.01 -21.87
C GLU A 632 -11.68 7.58 -21.82
N TRP A 633 -10.97 8.01 -20.77
CA TRP A 633 -9.64 7.51 -20.45
C TRP A 633 -9.75 6.23 -19.62
N SER A 634 -8.80 5.31 -19.82
CA SER A 634 -8.53 4.27 -18.82
C SER A 634 -8.01 4.90 -17.52
N GLN A 635 -8.12 4.18 -16.40
CA GLN A 635 -7.63 4.64 -15.11
C GLN A 635 -6.12 4.99 -15.15
N ASP A 636 -5.32 4.19 -15.86
CA ASP A 636 -3.88 4.43 -16.05
C ASP A 636 -3.59 5.70 -16.86
N GLU A 637 -4.40 5.98 -17.88
CA GLU A 637 -4.28 7.20 -18.68
C GLU A 637 -4.69 8.43 -17.87
N GLU A 638 -5.74 8.33 -17.05
CA GLU A 638 -6.16 9.42 -16.17
C GLU A 638 -5.08 9.77 -15.15
N ILE A 639 -4.53 8.77 -14.46
CA ILE A 639 -3.42 8.96 -13.50
C ILE A 639 -2.22 9.61 -14.21
N ARG A 640 -1.81 9.10 -15.38
CA ARG A 640 -0.70 9.66 -16.15
C ARG A 640 -0.96 11.10 -16.56
N ASN A 641 -2.16 11.41 -17.07
CA ASN A 641 -2.53 12.75 -17.51
C ASN A 641 -2.55 13.75 -16.36
N ILE A 642 -3.03 13.33 -15.19
CA ILE A 642 -2.93 14.11 -13.95
C ILE A 642 -1.46 14.36 -13.61
N GLY A 643 -0.59 13.35 -13.72
CA GLY A 643 0.83 13.51 -13.45
C GLY A 643 1.54 14.48 -14.38
N ILE A 644 1.33 14.33 -15.70
CA ILE A 644 1.91 15.23 -16.71
C ILE A 644 1.41 16.66 -16.50
N GLY A 645 0.10 16.84 -16.29
CA GLY A 645 -0.48 18.16 -15.99
C GLY A 645 0.13 18.79 -14.74
N SER A 646 0.32 17.99 -13.69
CA SER A 646 0.90 18.45 -12.42
C SER A 646 2.37 18.82 -12.56
N GLN A 647 3.18 18.04 -13.28
CA GLN A 647 4.58 18.40 -13.53
C GLN A 647 4.71 19.69 -14.36
N ILE A 648 3.84 19.89 -15.36
CA ILE A 648 3.81 21.14 -16.13
C ILE A 648 3.47 22.32 -15.22
N LEU A 649 2.46 22.19 -14.36
CA LEU A 649 2.08 23.24 -13.40
C LEU A 649 3.22 23.56 -12.43
N ALA A 650 3.90 22.53 -11.90
CA ALA A 650 5.05 22.70 -11.02
C ALA A 650 6.23 23.40 -11.73
N ASP A 651 6.54 23.03 -12.98
CA ASP A 651 7.58 23.67 -13.80
C ASP A 651 7.27 25.16 -14.06
N LEU A 652 5.99 25.51 -14.17
CA LEU A 652 5.53 26.90 -14.30
C LEU A 652 5.58 27.70 -12.98
N GLY A 653 5.94 27.07 -11.86
CA GLY A 653 5.99 27.69 -10.54
C GLY A 653 4.63 27.83 -9.86
N VAL A 654 3.64 27.02 -10.24
CA VAL A 654 2.34 26.96 -9.56
C VAL A 654 2.48 26.09 -8.32
N HIS A 655 2.23 26.66 -7.15
CA HIS A 655 2.14 25.92 -5.88
C HIS A 655 0.69 25.87 -5.41
N ASP A 656 0.06 27.02 -5.22
CA ASP A 656 -1.36 27.11 -4.91
C ASP A 656 -2.16 27.37 -6.19
N MET A 657 -3.29 26.68 -6.34
CA MET A 657 -4.21 26.94 -7.45
C MET A 657 -5.68 26.97 -7.06
N VAL A 658 -6.42 27.82 -7.78
CA VAL A 658 -7.89 27.74 -7.86
C VAL A 658 -8.22 26.92 -9.10
N LEU A 659 -8.78 25.72 -8.91
CA LEU A 659 -9.08 24.82 -10.02
C LEU A 659 -10.34 25.27 -10.75
N LEU A 660 -10.20 25.62 -12.03
CA LEU A 660 -11.30 25.97 -12.92
C LEU A 660 -11.92 24.69 -13.53
N SER A 661 -12.94 24.16 -12.87
CA SER A 661 -13.58 22.89 -13.21
C SER A 661 -15.07 22.85 -12.82
N ASN A 662 -15.86 22.13 -13.63
CA ASN A 662 -17.29 21.85 -13.35
C ASN A 662 -17.50 20.55 -12.57
N SER A 663 -16.42 19.83 -12.26
CA SER A 663 -16.39 18.64 -11.42
C SER A 663 -15.33 18.80 -10.33
N ARG A 664 -15.52 18.11 -9.21
CA ARG A 664 -14.52 17.97 -8.15
C ARG A 664 -13.88 16.59 -8.28
N PRO A 665 -12.79 16.45 -9.05
CA PRO A 665 -12.06 15.19 -9.12
C PRO A 665 -11.45 14.85 -7.74
N ASP A 666 -11.37 13.55 -7.43
CA ASP A 666 -10.70 13.05 -6.23
C ASP A 666 -9.18 13.06 -6.47
N LEU A 667 -8.55 14.20 -6.22
CA LEU A 667 -7.15 14.46 -6.56
C LEU A 667 -6.24 14.10 -5.39
N VAL A 668 -6.06 12.79 -5.15
CA VAL A 668 -5.26 12.24 -4.04
C VAL A 668 -3.73 12.39 -4.25
N ALA A 669 -3.27 13.06 -5.33
CA ALA A 669 -1.88 13.00 -5.77
C ALA A 669 -1.16 14.34 -6.02
N LEU A 670 -1.80 15.50 -5.77
CA LEU A 670 -1.20 16.81 -6.10
C LEU A 670 -0.12 17.28 -5.11
N ASP A 671 -0.26 16.94 -3.82
CA ASP A 671 0.71 17.33 -2.78
C ASP A 671 2.13 16.83 -3.10
N GLY A 672 2.22 15.68 -3.78
CA GLY A 672 3.48 15.10 -4.24
C GLY A 672 4.24 15.91 -5.28
N TYR A 673 3.57 16.87 -5.92
CA TYR A 673 4.15 17.82 -6.87
C TYR A 673 4.41 19.20 -6.25
N GLY A 674 4.14 19.35 -4.95
CA GLY A 674 4.13 20.66 -4.29
C GLY A 674 3.00 21.56 -4.79
N ILE A 675 1.86 20.96 -5.21
CA ILE A 675 0.69 21.67 -5.70
C ILE A 675 -0.50 21.45 -4.75
N SER A 676 -1.17 22.52 -4.36
CA SER A 676 -2.36 22.48 -3.51
C SER A 676 -3.52 23.22 -4.18
N ILE A 677 -4.72 22.63 -4.09
CA ILE A 677 -5.96 23.28 -4.55
C ILE A 677 -6.54 24.07 -3.39
N THR A 678 -6.53 25.39 -3.48
CA THR A 678 -7.06 26.28 -2.43
C THR A 678 -8.56 26.53 -2.59
N ASP A 679 -9.08 26.48 -3.82
CA ASP A 679 -10.51 26.68 -4.11
C ASP A 679 -10.91 26.08 -5.47
N PHE A 680 -12.22 25.95 -5.70
CA PHE A 680 -12.80 25.50 -6.97
C PHE A 680 -13.68 26.59 -7.57
N LYS A 681 -13.47 26.89 -8.85
CA LYS A 681 -14.32 27.81 -9.61
C LYS A 681 -14.99 27.07 -10.78
N PRO A 682 -16.33 27.16 -10.92
CA PRO A 682 -16.99 26.61 -12.10
C PRO A 682 -16.63 27.41 -13.36
N ILE A 683 -16.63 26.72 -14.50
CA ILE A 683 -16.47 27.31 -15.82
C ILE A 683 -17.80 28.01 -16.16
N PRO A 684 -17.79 29.32 -16.51
CA PRO A 684 -18.99 30.04 -16.93
C PRO A 684 -19.67 29.37 -18.12
N GLU A 685 -21.00 29.50 -18.22
CA GLU A 685 -21.79 28.89 -19.30
C GLU A 685 -21.60 29.54 -20.66
#